data_AF-A0A7U9R5C9-F1
#
_entry.id   AF-A0A7U9R5C9-F1
#
_cell.length_a   1.000
_cell.length_b   1.000
_cell.length_c   1.000
_cell.angle_alpha   90.00
_cell.angle_beta   90.00
_cell.angle_gamma   90.00
#
_symmetry.space_group_name_H-M   'P 1'
#
loop_
_entity.id
_entity.type
_entity.pdbx_description
1 polymer ?
#
loop_
_entity_poly.entity_id
_entity_poly.type
_entity_poly.pdbx_seq_one_letter_code
_entity_poly.pdbx_strand_id
1 'polypeptide(L)'
;MAKTTTKKPTRIAGSDFTDHLLAMLGLCNTKVILNTPLSGQEKTDLLQKCIDLYRAKSNYQQIYNDCHNLINNILSKYNYQPRTPGKSHNSNAMQNLPYEMKVLIYIMAYRAFELYDNATSKKGLVKPTQDGVLNFLSTPVNSTTSKCYKLSRKTFTYFGISPKVFYNINNYKQIQLPSKYAGAKTGYLGYALNYLVSYAGIIDNYIDLFGGSASAFMAVMKTNNIDYYINEIEFFIVNYYHVISNKKLYNGYIKELFNVRDELKQILSSGNAVYAVERGKYFFNHCDKIRKDWQEKYPLSNYDQLINENIIQSPNFQQYQLETDSDKVDAAVAYTYIHSFQVTGGKNEVGALNLKSLEKFCNTVNKLEYDKFHAHMARLEHIYNSDMLDDEFLINYFTNKAPKKYKDIEKLANAIRNGSTPETISEQQKKLLRLLGKDSTGKPRLFRTLFYSDSPYLNTKGYNEDKDNIDNSQMKALIYKLVNASKKGSHFIFSCRASKSIEENTFFKLDAFTDLRNPVRSDGNVVLDTQVIHDYEKILFNGNGTRTIVEAKSSMNKIIELLEQNNAIYHNVFKEFEKYSKSFYVLVCIDTSRSGKDEHGENRIPDLKVLLHSMQTTEVFITDYDFVVPLKYKNPITGKLYAFKKYTISKFCEILDDCMFKSNIPYKVVKKSGGYSFEIDTKNK
;
A
#
# COMPACT_ATOMS: atom_id res chain seq x y z
N MET A 1 8.42 35.86 7.76
CA MET A 1 9.28 34.84 7.11
C MET A 1 9.68 33.79 8.14
N ALA A 2 9.00 32.64 8.18
CA ALA A 2 9.38 31.53 9.04
C ALA A 2 10.24 30.55 8.25
N LYS A 3 11.49 30.34 8.69
CA LYS A 3 12.38 29.30 8.15
C LYS A 3 11.76 27.93 8.47
N THR A 4 11.17 27.29 7.47
CA THR A 4 10.79 25.87 7.51
C THR A 4 12.06 25.03 7.55
N THR A 5 12.58 24.78 8.75
CA THR A 5 13.55 23.71 8.98
C THR A 5 12.89 22.38 8.66
N THR A 6 13.24 21.79 7.52
CA THR A 6 12.91 20.41 7.20
C THR A 6 13.56 19.50 8.25
N LYS A 7 12.78 19.08 9.25
CA LYS A 7 13.22 18.07 10.23
C LYS A 7 13.64 16.81 9.46
N LYS A 8 14.92 16.45 9.56
CA LYS A 8 15.45 15.18 9.04
C LYS A 8 14.68 14.01 9.68
N PRO A 9 14.45 12.91 8.94
CA PRO A 9 13.78 11.74 9.51
C PRO A 9 14.57 11.21 10.70
N THR A 10 13.87 10.98 11.81
CA THR A 10 14.40 10.24 12.97
C THR A 10 14.75 8.83 12.52
N ARG A 11 16.06 8.54 12.41
CA ARG A 11 16.59 7.20 12.15
C ARG A 11 16.07 6.24 13.23
N ILE A 12 15.54 5.08 12.83
CA ILE A 12 15.17 3.99 13.73
C ILE A 12 16.44 3.46 14.41
N ALA A 13 16.32 2.98 15.65
CA ALA A 13 17.44 2.43 16.41
C ALA A 13 18.12 1.27 15.65
N GLY A 14 19.44 1.15 15.80
CA GLY A 14 20.26 0.26 14.95
C GLY A 14 20.06 -1.25 15.13
N SER A 15 19.42 -1.70 16.20
CA SER A 15 19.08 -3.12 16.41
C SER A 15 17.95 -3.56 15.46
N ASP A 16 16.83 -2.84 15.46
CA ASP A 16 15.62 -3.17 14.68
C ASP A 16 15.91 -3.28 13.17
N PHE A 17 16.81 -2.44 12.64
CA PHE A 17 17.21 -2.48 11.24
C PHE A 17 18.08 -3.70 10.91
N THR A 18 18.98 -4.08 11.81
CA THR A 18 19.91 -5.20 11.59
C THR A 18 19.13 -6.51 11.57
N ASP A 19 18.23 -6.70 12.54
CA ASP A 19 17.36 -7.88 12.60
C ASP A 19 16.42 -7.95 11.40
N HIS A 20 15.85 -6.81 11.00
CA HIS A 20 15.00 -6.74 9.81
C HIS A 20 15.77 -7.07 8.53
N LEU A 21 17.02 -6.61 8.43
CA LEU A 21 17.88 -6.92 7.29
C LEU A 21 18.29 -8.41 7.26
N LEU A 22 18.60 -8.99 8.42
CA LEU A 22 18.87 -10.42 8.55
C LEU A 22 17.64 -11.24 8.17
N ALA A 23 16.44 -10.87 8.65
CA ALA A 23 15.19 -11.49 8.25
C ALA A 23 14.95 -11.38 6.74
N MET A 24 15.21 -10.21 6.15
CA MET A 24 15.05 -9.98 4.71
C MET A 24 16.02 -10.82 3.89
N LEU A 25 17.29 -10.84 4.26
CA LEU A 25 18.27 -11.66 3.55
C LEU A 25 17.98 -13.14 3.74
N GLY A 26 17.55 -13.57 4.93
CA GLY A 26 17.09 -14.94 5.16
C GLY A 26 15.93 -15.34 4.25
N LEU A 27 14.98 -14.42 4.02
CA LEU A 27 13.86 -14.62 3.09
C LEU A 27 14.31 -14.61 1.62
N CYS A 28 15.19 -13.68 1.24
CA CYS A 28 15.56 -13.43 -0.16
C CYS A 28 16.67 -14.33 -0.71
N ASN A 29 17.60 -14.87 0.11
CA ASN A 29 18.60 -15.88 -0.29
C ASN A 29 19.47 -16.38 0.90
N THR A 30 19.98 -17.62 0.96
CA THR A 30 20.51 -18.49 -0.11
C THR A 30 20.56 -19.95 0.37
N LYS A 31 20.22 -20.92 -0.49
CA LYS A 31 20.87 -22.24 -0.45
C LYS A 31 22.37 -22.01 -0.54
N VAL A 32 23.12 -22.30 0.52
CA VAL A 32 24.57 -22.40 0.44
C VAL A 32 24.93 -23.87 0.54
N ILE A 33 25.41 -24.41 -0.57
CA ILE A 33 26.30 -25.57 -0.54
C ILE A 33 27.66 -24.98 -0.14
N LEU A 34 28.02 -25.05 1.15
CA LEU A 34 29.36 -24.71 1.61
C LEU A 34 30.22 -25.96 1.53
N ASN A 35 31.34 -25.84 0.82
CA ASN A 35 32.48 -26.72 1.06
C ASN A 35 33.36 -26.23 2.22
N THR A 36 33.09 -25.08 2.88
CA THR A 36 33.70 -24.74 4.20
C THR A 36 32.96 -23.62 4.96
N PRO A 37 32.58 -23.79 6.25
CA PRO A 37 31.95 -22.75 7.06
C PRO A 37 32.91 -21.67 7.61
N LEU A 38 32.36 -20.48 7.90
CA LEU A 38 33.04 -19.40 8.64
C LEU A 38 33.30 -19.82 10.10
N SER A 39 34.40 -19.37 10.69
CA SER A 39 34.65 -19.53 12.12
C SER A 39 33.70 -18.68 12.98
N GLY A 40 33.50 -19.06 14.25
CA GLY A 40 32.65 -18.31 15.18
C GLY A 40 33.09 -16.85 15.38
N GLN A 41 34.40 -16.60 15.41
CA GLN A 41 34.95 -15.24 15.53
C GLN A 41 34.67 -14.40 14.27
N GLU A 42 34.85 -14.98 13.07
CA GLU A 42 34.60 -14.26 11.82
C GLU A 42 33.13 -13.85 11.65
N LYS A 43 32.20 -14.68 12.13
CA LYS A 43 30.77 -14.34 12.17
C LYS A 43 30.51 -13.14 13.09
N THR A 44 31.09 -13.16 14.29
CA THR A 44 30.97 -12.08 15.27
C THR A 44 31.56 -10.78 14.73
N ASP A 45 32.74 -10.82 14.13
CA ASP A 45 33.41 -9.64 13.56
C ASP A 45 32.60 -9.03 12.40
N LEU A 46 32.05 -9.87 11.52
CA LEU A 46 31.19 -9.43 10.43
C LEU A 46 29.91 -8.77 10.95
N LEU A 47 29.25 -9.37 11.93
CA LEU A 47 28.04 -8.81 12.55
C LEU A 47 28.33 -7.49 13.27
N GLN A 48 29.46 -7.40 13.99
CA GLN A 48 29.86 -6.17 14.66
C GLN A 48 30.11 -5.04 13.65
N LYS A 49 30.78 -5.32 12.51
CA LYS A 49 30.96 -4.31 11.45
C LYS A 49 29.65 -3.91 10.78
N CYS A 50 28.68 -4.81 10.66
CA CYS A 50 27.33 -4.46 10.23
C CYS A 50 26.70 -3.42 11.17
N ILE A 51 26.78 -3.66 12.48
CA ILE A 51 26.27 -2.77 13.53
C ILE A 51 27.00 -1.42 13.52
N ASP A 52 28.33 -1.43 13.48
CA ASP A 52 29.17 -0.22 13.48
C ASP A 52 28.85 0.67 12.28
N LEU A 53 28.79 0.09 11.07
CA LEU A 53 28.52 0.82 9.83
C LEU A 53 27.12 1.45 9.83
N TYR A 54 26.13 0.78 10.44
CA TYR A 54 24.79 1.33 10.56
C TYR A 54 24.70 2.45 11.60
N ARG A 55 25.30 2.23 12.78
CA ARG A 55 25.26 3.20 13.89
C ARG A 55 26.13 4.42 13.66
N ALA A 56 27.10 4.35 12.74
CA ALA A 56 27.94 5.46 12.36
C ALA A 56 27.11 6.72 12.08
N LYS A 57 27.36 7.79 12.84
CA LYS A 57 26.77 9.13 12.61
C LYS A 57 27.74 10.02 11.82
N SER A 58 29.03 9.88 12.10
CA SER A 58 30.22 10.47 11.45
C SER A 58 31.30 9.38 11.30
N ASN A 59 32.36 9.62 10.53
CA ASN A 59 33.47 8.67 10.28
C ASN A 59 33.14 7.42 9.42
N TYR A 60 32.17 7.52 8.51
CA TYR A 60 31.84 6.41 7.60
C TYR A 60 33.03 5.92 6.80
N GLN A 61 33.92 6.81 6.35
CA GLN A 61 35.07 6.45 5.51
C GLN A 61 35.98 5.40 6.17
N GLN A 62 36.29 5.59 7.46
CA GLN A 62 37.12 4.64 8.20
C GLN A 62 36.42 3.30 8.36
N ILE A 63 35.13 3.31 8.71
CA ILE A 63 34.37 2.07 8.90
C ILE A 63 34.21 1.31 7.58
N TYR A 64 34.02 2.01 6.45
CA TYR A 64 34.05 1.37 5.12
C TYR A 64 35.39 0.72 4.82
N ASN A 65 36.51 1.39 5.14
CA ASN A 65 37.85 0.83 4.96
C ASN A 65 38.06 -0.42 5.85
N ASP A 66 37.61 -0.38 7.10
CA ASP A 66 37.66 -1.54 8.00
C ASP A 66 36.85 -2.72 7.45
N CYS A 67 35.65 -2.46 6.91
CA CYS A 67 34.82 -3.49 6.28
C CYS A 67 35.51 -4.08 5.04
N HIS A 68 36.14 -3.26 4.21
CA HIS A 68 36.93 -3.74 3.07
C HIS A 68 38.08 -4.64 3.51
N ASN A 69 38.82 -4.24 4.54
CA ASN A 69 39.93 -5.03 5.09
C ASN A 69 39.45 -6.38 5.63
N LEU A 70 38.34 -6.39 6.38
CA LEU A 70 37.74 -7.62 6.91
C LEU A 70 37.30 -8.57 5.79
N ILE A 71 36.59 -8.06 4.78
CA ILE A 71 36.16 -8.84 3.60
C ILE A 71 37.38 -9.43 2.88
N ASN A 72 38.43 -8.64 2.68
CA ASN A 72 39.65 -9.08 1.99
C ASN A 72 40.40 -10.16 2.77
N ASN A 73 40.55 -9.97 4.09
CA ASN A 73 41.21 -10.93 4.97
C ASN A 73 40.48 -12.27 4.96
N ILE A 74 39.15 -12.26 5.14
CA ILE A 74 38.34 -13.48 5.13
C ILE A 74 38.50 -14.20 3.78
N LEU A 75 38.23 -13.53 2.66
CA LEU A 75 38.24 -14.19 1.35
C LEU A 75 39.64 -14.69 0.92
N SER A 76 40.71 -14.03 1.39
CA SER A 76 42.09 -14.50 1.15
C SER A 76 42.39 -15.85 1.82
N LYS A 77 41.78 -16.14 2.99
CA LYS A 77 41.90 -17.43 3.68
C LYS A 77 41.17 -18.57 2.97
N TYR A 78 40.14 -18.27 2.18
CA TYR A 78 39.31 -19.25 1.46
C TYR A 78 39.74 -19.46 0.00
N ASN A 79 41.00 -19.14 -0.36
CA ASN A 79 41.55 -19.26 -1.72
C ASN A 79 40.73 -18.57 -2.82
N TYR A 80 39.92 -17.57 -2.44
CA TYR A 80 39.17 -16.80 -3.40
C TYR A 80 40.12 -15.77 -4.01
N GLN A 81 40.57 -16.01 -5.25
CA GLN A 81 41.59 -15.19 -5.91
C GLN A 81 41.05 -13.78 -6.22
N PRO A 82 41.68 -12.70 -5.71
CA PRO A 82 41.41 -11.34 -6.18
C PRO A 82 41.89 -11.16 -7.62
N ARG A 83 41.27 -10.24 -8.37
CA ARG A 83 41.56 -10.09 -9.81
C ARG A 83 43.00 -9.59 -10.06
N THR A 84 43.64 -10.16 -11.09
CA THR A 84 44.76 -9.58 -11.84
C THR A 84 44.21 -8.83 -13.08
N PRO A 85 44.60 -7.58 -13.36
CA PRO A 85 44.15 -6.85 -14.55
C PRO A 85 44.41 -7.67 -15.84
N GLY A 86 43.43 -7.77 -16.75
CA GLY A 86 43.61 -8.37 -18.08
C GLY A 86 43.10 -9.80 -18.34
N LYS A 87 42.65 -10.58 -17.34
CA LYS A 87 42.07 -11.93 -17.57
C LYS A 87 40.53 -11.97 -17.59
N SER A 88 39.96 -12.93 -18.34
CA SER A 88 38.51 -13.22 -18.46
C SER A 88 37.96 -13.95 -17.21
N HIS A 89 36.65 -13.82 -16.97
CA HIS A 89 36.01 -14.12 -15.67
C HIS A 89 35.22 -15.43 -15.63
N ASN A 90 35.28 -16.12 -14.49
CA ASN A 90 34.24 -17.06 -14.03
C ASN A 90 33.21 -16.32 -13.16
N SER A 91 31.94 -16.31 -13.55
CA SER A 91 30.86 -15.52 -12.94
C SER A 91 30.26 -16.10 -11.64
N ASN A 92 30.63 -17.33 -11.26
CA ASN A 92 29.90 -18.10 -10.24
C ASN A 92 30.33 -17.85 -8.79
N ALA A 93 31.43 -17.14 -8.59
CA ALA A 93 32.06 -17.07 -7.28
C ALA A 93 31.24 -16.23 -6.25
N MET A 94 30.42 -15.27 -6.71
CA MET A 94 29.52 -14.47 -5.85
C MET A 94 28.34 -15.24 -5.26
N GLN A 95 27.86 -16.29 -5.93
CA GLN A 95 26.77 -17.13 -5.42
C GLN A 95 27.20 -17.91 -4.16
N ASN A 96 28.50 -18.21 -4.09
CA ASN A 96 29.11 -19.05 -3.07
C ASN A 96 29.65 -18.25 -1.88
N LEU A 97 29.45 -16.93 -1.83
CA LEU A 97 29.85 -16.13 -0.66
C LEU A 97 29.10 -16.58 0.59
N PRO A 98 29.78 -16.64 1.76
CA PRO A 98 29.13 -16.85 3.05
C PRO A 98 28.00 -15.82 3.28
N TYR A 99 26.96 -16.27 3.99
CA TYR A 99 25.75 -15.49 4.20
C TYR A 99 26.04 -14.14 4.89
N GLU A 100 26.83 -14.16 5.95
CA GLU A 100 27.23 -13.00 6.76
C GLU A 100 28.01 -11.96 5.92
N MET A 101 28.77 -12.40 4.92
CA MET A 101 29.47 -11.50 4.00
C MET A 101 28.51 -10.83 3.02
N LYS A 102 27.50 -11.56 2.53
CA LYS A 102 26.44 -10.99 1.68
C LYS A 102 25.70 -9.89 2.43
N VAL A 103 25.43 -10.10 3.73
CA VAL A 103 24.83 -9.11 4.64
C VAL A 103 25.69 -7.86 4.73
N LEU A 104 26.98 -7.98 5.05
CA LEU A 104 27.86 -6.82 5.18
C LEU A 104 27.95 -6.00 3.89
N ILE A 105 28.15 -6.66 2.74
CA ILE A 105 28.19 -6.00 1.41
C ILE A 105 26.87 -5.27 1.12
N TYR A 106 25.74 -5.86 1.50
CA TYR A 106 24.43 -5.25 1.35
C TYR A 106 24.31 -3.96 2.19
N ILE A 107 24.69 -3.99 3.47
CA ILE A 107 24.64 -2.81 4.34
C ILE A 107 25.56 -1.72 3.80
N MET A 108 26.78 -2.08 3.37
CA MET A 108 27.68 -1.13 2.72
C MET A 108 27.02 -0.48 1.49
N ALA A 109 26.29 -1.23 0.67
CA ALA A 109 25.56 -0.64 -0.46
C ALA A 109 24.42 0.28 -0.01
N TYR A 110 23.62 -0.14 0.96
CA TYR A 110 22.52 0.64 1.51
C TYR A 110 23.01 1.98 2.09
N ARG A 111 24.04 1.93 2.95
CA ARG A 111 24.63 3.12 3.57
C ARG A 111 25.25 4.05 2.54
N ALA A 112 25.78 3.52 1.43
CA ALA A 112 26.30 4.33 0.35
C ALA A 112 25.16 5.15 -0.28
N PHE A 113 24.03 4.52 -0.64
CA PHE A 113 22.85 5.24 -1.14
C PHE A 113 22.41 6.36 -0.20
N GLU A 114 22.38 6.11 1.12
CA GLU A 114 22.03 7.12 2.11
C GLU A 114 23.04 8.29 2.18
N LEU A 115 24.33 8.00 2.12
CA LEU A 115 25.38 9.03 2.14
C LEU A 115 25.26 9.97 0.94
N TYR A 116 25.02 9.42 -0.24
CA TYR A 116 24.86 10.22 -1.45
C TYR A 116 23.60 11.07 -1.42
N ASP A 117 22.46 10.52 -0.98
CA ASP A 117 21.24 11.31 -0.83
C ASP A 117 21.43 12.47 0.16
N ASN A 118 22.15 12.24 1.26
CA ASN A 118 22.53 13.30 2.19
C ASN A 118 23.49 14.33 1.56
N ALA A 119 24.43 13.90 0.72
CA ALA A 119 25.38 14.78 0.05
C ALA A 119 24.70 15.69 -1.01
N THR A 120 23.70 15.18 -1.74
CA THR A 120 22.95 15.96 -2.75
C THR A 120 22.10 17.11 -2.16
N SER A 121 21.92 17.15 -0.84
CA SER A 121 21.37 18.34 -0.15
C SER A 121 22.32 19.54 -0.15
N LYS A 122 23.59 19.34 -0.52
CA LYS A 122 24.55 20.41 -0.88
C LYS A 122 24.60 20.51 -2.41
N LYS A 123 24.33 21.71 -2.95
CA LYS A 123 24.18 21.98 -4.40
C LYS A 123 25.30 21.34 -5.24
N GLY A 124 24.92 20.57 -6.27
CA GLY A 124 25.81 20.20 -7.39
C GLY A 124 26.28 18.75 -7.46
N LEU A 125 25.96 17.89 -6.48
CA LEU A 125 26.37 16.47 -6.53
C LEU A 125 25.30 15.60 -7.21
N VAL A 126 25.72 14.84 -8.22
CA VAL A 126 24.86 13.89 -8.96
C VAL A 126 24.67 12.62 -8.13
N LYS A 127 23.43 12.13 -7.99
CA LYS A 127 23.16 10.84 -7.34
C LYS A 127 23.89 9.72 -8.10
N PRO A 128 24.64 8.83 -7.44
CA PRO A 128 25.35 7.77 -8.12
C PRO A 128 24.36 6.78 -8.72
N THR A 129 24.73 6.25 -9.88
CA THR A 129 24.05 5.07 -10.43
C THR A 129 24.33 3.85 -9.54
N GLN A 130 23.58 2.76 -9.73
CA GLN A 130 23.92 1.48 -9.08
C GLN A 130 25.36 1.05 -9.39
N ASP A 131 25.85 1.33 -10.60
CA ASP A 131 27.24 1.13 -10.99
C ASP A 131 28.21 2.02 -10.19
N GLY A 132 27.85 3.28 -9.93
CA GLY A 132 28.63 4.17 -9.08
C GLY A 132 28.77 3.65 -7.64
N VAL A 133 27.68 3.12 -7.07
CA VAL A 133 27.72 2.47 -5.74
C VAL A 133 28.52 1.18 -5.79
N LEU A 134 28.32 0.32 -6.79
CA LEU A 134 29.10 -0.92 -6.95
C LEU A 134 30.60 -0.64 -7.09
N ASN A 135 30.98 0.42 -7.82
CA ASN A 135 32.37 0.85 -7.95
C ASN A 135 32.92 1.38 -6.63
N PHE A 136 32.16 2.22 -5.91
CA PHE A 136 32.53 2.67 -4.57
C PHE A 136 32.76 1.51 -3.60
N LEU A 137 31.92 0.47 -3.66
CA LEU A 137 32.08 -0.76 -2.88
C LEU A 137 33.20 -1.68 -3.38
N SER A 138 33.71 -1.47 -4.59
CA SER A 138 34.77 -2.31 -5.19
C SER A 138 36.14 -1.62 -5.15
N THR A 139 36.25 -0.40 -4.62
CA THR A 139 37.48 0.39 -4.62
C THR A 139 37.75 0.94 -3.22
N PRO A 140 38.77 0.43 -2.50
CA PRO A 140 39.13 1.00 -1.21
C PRO A 140 39.60 2.43 -1.39
N VAL A 141 39.20 3.30 -0.47
CA VAL A 141 39.31 4.77 -0.58
C VAL A 141 40.76 5.23 -0.70
N ASN A 142 41.70 4.46 -0.12
CA ASN A 142 43.07 4.91 0.12
C ASN A 142 44.13 4.14 -0.70
N SER A 143 43.76 3.38 -1.73
CA SER A 143 44.77 2.58 -2.46
C SER A 143 44.42 2.29 -3.91
N THR A 144 45.28 2.76 -4.82
CA THR A 144 45.29 2.42 -6.26
C THR A 144 45.88 1.04 -6.56
N THR A 145 46.41 0.34 -5.54
CA THR A 145 47.14 -0.93 -5.68
C THR A 145 46.50 -2.12 -4.93
N SER A 146 45.45 -1.88 -4.14
CA SER A 146 44.80 -2.91 -3.35
C SER A 146 43.87 -3.78 -4.21
N LYS A 147 44.19 -5.08 -4.25
CA LYS A 147 43.35 -6.15 -4.80
C LYS A 147 42.00 -6.19 -4.05
N CYS A 148 40.94 -5.65 -4.65
CA CYS A 148 39.59 -5.70 -4.08
C CYS A 148 38.64 -6.58 -4.93
N TYR A 149 37.60 -7.12 -4.30
CA TYR A 149 36.57 -7.93 -4.96
C TYR A 149 35.66 -7.02 -5.80
N LYS A 150 35.70 -7.16 -7.12
CA LYS A 150 34.80 -6.42 -8.01
C LYS A 150 33.40 -7.04 -7.96
N LEU A 151 32.44 -6.28 -7.42
CA LEU A 151 31.03 -6.67 -7.46
C LEU A 151 30.50 -6.55 -8.88
N SER A 152 29.95 -7.64 -9.42
CA SER A 152 29.30 -7.60 -10.74
C SER A 152 28.01 -6.78 -10.70
N ARG A 153 27.54 -6.30 -11.86
CA ARG A 153 26.20 -5.69 -11.98
C ARG A 153 25.05 -6.60 -11.51
N LYS A 154 25.28 -7.92 -11.53
CA LYS A 154 24.31 -8.94 -11.12
C LYS A 154 24.44 -9.34 -9.65
N THR A 155 25.37 -8.77 -8.89
CA THR A 155 25.61 -9.14 -7.48
C THR A 155 24.32 -9.14 -6.66
N PHE A 156 23.59 -8.03 -6.69
CA PHE A 156 22.35 -7.92 -5.93
C PHE A 156 21.17 -8.68 -6.55
N THR A 157 21.21 -8.98 -7.86
CA THR A 157 20.28 -9.94 -8.46
C THR A 157 20.48 -11.33 -7.87
N TYR A 158 21.74 -11.75 -7.65
CA TYR A 158 22.05 -13.00 -6.96
C TYR A 158 21.79 -12.95 -5.44
N PHE A 159 21.59 -11.78 -4.83
CA PHE A 159 21.24 -11.68 -3.41
C PHE A 159 19.72 -11.63 -3.19
N GLY A 160 18.91 -11.71 -4.26
CA GLY A 160 17.44 -11.78 -4.20
C GLY A 160 16.74 -10.43 -4.06
N ILE A 161 17.39 -9.41 -3.47
CA ILE A 161 16.85 -8.04 -3.38
C ILE A 161 17.94 -6.98 -3.60
N SER A 162 17.57 -5.88 -4.26
CA SER A 162 18.47 -4.76 -4.52
C SER A 162 18.54 -3.82 -3.31
N PRO A 163 19.75 -3.45 -2.81
CA PRO A 163 19.91 -2.45 -1.76
C PRO A 163 19.28 -1.11 -2.11
N LYS A 164 19.24 -0.75 -3.40
CA LYS A 164 18.56 0.45 -3.87
C LYS A 164 17.06 0.36 -3.69
N VAL A 165 16.47 -0.79 -4.02
CA VAL A 165 15.03 -1.03 -3.84
C VAL A 165 14.68 -0.92 -2.36
N PHE A 166 15.43 -1.58 -1.49
CA PHE A 166 15.21 -1.50 -0.04
C PHE A 166 15.44 -0.11 0.56
N TYR A 167 16.48 0.61 0.10
CA TYR A 167 16.69 2.01 0.46
C TYR A 167 15.50 2.88 0.04
N ASN A 168 15.02 2.71 -1.19
CA ASN A 168 13.89 3.45 -1.72
C ASN A 168 12.60 3.16 -0.95
N ILE A 169 12.34 1.90 -0.60
CA ILE A 169 11.17 1.51 0.20
C ILE A 169 11.18 2.22 1.55
N ASN A 170 12.30 2.17 2.26
CA ASN A 170 12.43 2.75 3.60
C ASN A 170 12.48 4.28 3.62
N ASN A 171 12.83 4.90 2.49
CA ASN A 171 12.82 6.35 2.32
C ASN A 171 11.65 6.82 1.46
N TYR A 172 10.62 5.98 1.29
CA TYR A 172 9.44 6.29 0.52
C TYR A 172 8.76 7.56 1.04
N LYS A 173 8.45 8.47 0.13
CA LYS A 173 7.67 9.67 0.38
C LYS A 173 6.56 9.73 -0.64
N GLN A 174 5.34 9.65 -0.15
CA GLN A 174 4.17 9.77 -0.99
C GLN A 174 4.02 11.20 -1.51
N ILE A 175 3.54 11.30 -2.74
CA ILE A 175 3.11 12.56 -3.35
C ILE A 175 1.97 13.13 -2.49
N GLN A 176 2.04 14.42 -2.15
CA GLN A 176 1.06 15.06 -1.28
C GLN A 176 0.12 15.94 -2.11
N LEU A 177 -1.12 15.48 -2.26
CA LEU A 177 -2.18 16.22 -2.94
C LEU A 177 -3.16 16.82 -1.92
N PRO A 178 -3.77 17.97 -2.22
CA PRO A 178 -4.78 18.59 -1.35
C PRO A 178 -6.10 17.81 -1.33
N SER A 179 -6.41 17.10 -2.42
CA SER A 179 -7.58 16.24 -2.54
C SER A 179 -7.55 15.12 -1.51
N LYS A 180 -8.70 14.87 -0.89
CA LYS A 180 -8.92 13.78 0.04
C LYS A 180 -9.89 12.78 -0.57
N TYR A 181 -9.75 11.52 -0.19
CA TYR A 181 -10.63 10.45 -0.64
C TYR A 181 -10.76 9.40 0.47
N ALA A 182 -11.98 8.91 0.69
CA ALA A 182 -12.23 7.90 1.71
C ALA A 182 -11.51 6.59 1.34
N GLY A 183 -10.78 6.00 2.30
CA GLY A 183 -9.99 4.78 2.02
C GLY A 183 -8.64 5.02 1.35
N ALA A 184 -8.27 6.26 1.01
CA ALA A 184 -7.00 6.58 0.38
C ALA A 184 -5.79 6.00 1.13
N LYS A 185 -4.99 5.18 0.44
CA LYS A 185 -3.76 4.57 0.97
C LYS A 185 -2.61 5.54 1.07
N THR A 186 -2.73 6.48 2.01
CA THR A 186 -1.74 7.52 2.26
C THR A 186 -0.90 7.25 3.51
N GLY A 187 0.29 7.86 3.59
CA GLY A 187 1.13 7.81 4.79
C GLY A 187 1.64 6.40 5.09
N TYR A 188 1.29 5.85 6.26
CA TYR A 188 1.74 4.52 6.67
C TYR A 188 1.16 3.40 5.81
N LEU A 189 -0.06 3.59 5.26
CA LEU A 189 -0.69 2.64 4.36
C LEU A 189 -0.02 2.63 2.98
N GLY A 190 0.31 3.81 2.46
CA GLY A 190 1.12 3.93 1.23
C GLY A 190 2.51 3.33 1.41
N TYR A 191 3.13 3.53 2.59
CA TYR A 191 4.40 2.88 2.93
C TYR A 191 4.30 1.36 2.95
N ALA A 192 3.27 0.80 3.61
CA ALA A 192 3.02 -0.64 3.66
C ALA A 192 2.77 -1.23 2.26
N LEU A 193 1.96 -0.57 1.43
CA LEU A 193 1.68 -1.02 0.08
C LEU A 193 2.93 -1.00 -0.81
N ASN A 194 3.69 0.11 -0.81
CA ASN A 194 4.95 0.20 -1.54
C ASN A 194 5.93 -0.90 -1.12
N TYR A 195 5.95 -1.22 0.18
CA TYR A 195 6.74 -2.29 0.73
C TYR A 195 6.30 -3.65 0.16
N LEU A 196 5.02 -4.01 0.25
CA LEU A 196 4.50 -5.29 -0.26
C LEU A 196 4.72 -5.46 -1.77
N VAL A 197 4.43 -4.44 -2.57
CA VAL A 197 4.65 -4.46 -4.03
C VAL A 197 6.11 -4.78 -4.38
N SER A 198 7.04 -4.28 -3.57
CA SER A 198 8.47 -4.56 -3.78
C SER A 198 8.88 -5.99 -3.42
N TYR A 199 8.09 -6.70 -2.60
CA TYR A 199 8.30 -8.11 -2.23
C TYR A 199 7.57 -9.09 -3.15
N ALA A 200 6.67 -8.63 -4.02
CA ALA A 200 5.97 -9.47 -5.01
C ALA A 200 6.91 -10.12 -6.05
N GLY A 201 8.21 -9.77 -6.04
CA GLY A 201 9.23 -10.40 -6.88
C GLY A 201 9.17 -9.95 -8.34
N ILE A 202 9.26 -10.91 -9.27
CA ILE A 202 9.20 -10.63 -10.70
C ILE A 202 7.73 -10.48 -11.10
N ILE A 203 7.34 -9.27 -11.48
CA ILE A 203 6.02 -8.94 -12.02
C ILE A 203 6.19 -8.25 -13.37
N ASP A 204 5.25 -8.50 -14.28
CA ASP A 204 5.22 -7.96 -15.64
C ASP A 204 4.12 -6.90 -15.81
N ASN A 205 3.02 -7.04 -15.06
CA ASN A 205 1.94 -6.06 -15.00
C ASN A 205 1.62 -5.71 -13.54
N TYR A 206 1.17 -4.48 -13.29
CA TYR A 206 0.54 -4.06 -12.04
C TYR A 206 -0.85 -3.49 -12.34
N ILE A 207 -1.86 -3.94 -11.59
CA ILE A 207 -3.24 -3.50 -11.80
C ILE A 207 -3.86 -3.09 -10.48
N ASP A 208 -4.27 -1.84 -10.40
CA ASP A 208 -5.12 -1.33 -9.33
C ASP A 208 -6.59 -1.55 -9.71
N LEU A 209 -7.26 -2.50 -9.06
CA LEU A 209 -8.64 -2.90 -9.41
C LEU A 209 -9.69 -1.87 -8.97
N PHE A 210 -9.36 -1.02 -7.99
CA PHE A 210 -10.25 0.00 -7.43
C PHE A 210 -9.46 1.30 -7.22
N GLY A 211 -9.34 2.09 -8.28
CA GLY A 211 -8.41 3.22 -8.36
C GLY A 211 -8.64 4.30 -7.30
N GLY A 212 -9.89 4.68 -7.05
CA GLY A 212 -10.30 5.67 -6.06
C GLY A 212 -9.68 7.06 -6.26
N SER A 213 -8.61 7.36 -5.53
CA SER A 213 -7.82 8.60 -5.70
C SER A 213 -6.47 8.38 -6.36
N ALA A 214 -6.25 7.19 -6.92
CA ALA A 214 -4.95 6.65 -7.32
C ALA A 214 -3.90 6.63 -6.18
N SER A 215 -4.31 6.75 -4.91
CA SER A 215 -3.38 6.79 -3.77
C SER A 215 -2.56 5.50 -3.64
N ALA A 216 -3.18 4.36 -3.94
CA ALA A 216 -2.49 3.07 -3.98
C ALA A 216 -1.47 3.02 -5.13
N PHE A 217 -1.89 3.38 -6.34
CA PHE A 217 -0.96 3.52 -7.47
C PHE A 217 0.18 4.52 -7.21
N MET A 218 -0.06 5.64 -6.51
CA MET A 218 0.96 6.60 -6.05
C MET A 218 1.98 5.99 -5.07
N ALA A 219 1.63 4.89 -4.40
CA ALA A 219 2.57 4.12 -3.60
C ALA A 219 3.52 3.27 -4.44
N VAL A 220 3.15 2.92 -5.67
CA VAL A 220 3.93 2.01 -6.52
C VAL A 220 5.05 2.72 -7.25
N MET A 221 6.27 2.51 -6.76
CA MET A 221 7.49 3.03 -7.40
C MET A 221 7.71 2.46 -8.81
N LYS A 222 8.32 3.25 -9.69
CA LYS A 222 8.63 2.83 -11.06
C LYS A 222 9.71 1.75 -11.04
N THR A 223 9.36 0.60 -11.59
CA THR A 223 10.27 -0.50 -11.91
C THR A 223 10.30 -0.71 -13.42
N ASN A 224 11.43 -1.20 -13.92
CA ASN A 224 11.66 -1.42 -15.35
C ASN A 224 10.87 -2.62 -15.88
N ASN A 225 10.32 -2.49 -17.09
CA ASN A 225 9.60 -3.56 -17.81
C ASN A 225 8.29 -4.02 -17.14
N ILE A 226 7.65 -3.14 -16.38
CA ILE A 226 6.29 -3.36 -15.86
C ILE A 226 5.36 -2.40 -16.57
N ASP A 227 4.22 -2.92 -17.02
CA ASP A 227 3.10 -2.10 -17.49
C ASP A 227 2.11 -1.87 -16.35
N TYR A 228 1.62 -0.64 -16.23
CA TYR A 228 0.76 -0.23 -15.11
C TYR A 228 -0.65 0.09 -15.62
N TYR A 229 -1.64 -0.41 -14.88
CA TYR A 229 -3.04 -0.25 -15.19
C TYR A 229 -3.82 0.16 -13.94
N ILE A 230 -4.89 0.91 -14.15
CA ILE A 230 -5.84 1.30 -13.10
C ILE A 230 -7.25 1.10 -13.63
N ASN A 231 -8.13 0.59 -12.78
CA ASN A 231 -9.56 0.47 -13.04
C ASN A 231 -10.33 1.39 -12.12
N GLU A 232 -11.41 1.97 -12.63
CA GLU A 232 -12.31 2.80 -11.84
C GLU A 232 -13.74 2.69 -12.36
N ILE A 233 -14.69 2.63 -11.44
CA ILE A 233 -16.11 2.47 -11.76
C ILE A 233 -16.74 3.81 -12.17
N GLU A 234 -16.36 4.91 -11.52
CA GLU A 234 -16.93 6.23 -11.77
C GLU A 234 -16.20 6.97 -12.88
N PHE A 235 -16.90 7.26 -13.98
CA PHE A 235 -16.28 7.88 -15.16
C PHE A 235 -15.76 9.31 -14.92
N PHE A 236 -16.32 10.03 -13.94
CA PHE A 236 -15.81 11.33 -13.51
C PHE A 236 -14.36 11.24 -12.99
N ILE A 237 -14.03 10.15 -12.28
CA ILE A 237 -12.69 9.85 -11.78
C ILE A 237 -11.80 9.31 -12.92
N VAL A 238 -12.35 8.50 -13.82
CA VAL A 238 -11.64 8.05 -15.05
C VAL A 238 -11.13 9.26 -15.85
N ASN A 239 -11.96 10.28 -16.06
CA ASN A 239 -11.52 11.53 -16.71
C ASN A 239 -10.41 12.22 -15.93
N TYR A 240 -10.50 12.29 -14.60
CA TYR A 240 -9.43 12.85 -13.78
C TYR A 240 -8.08 12.15 -14.05
N TYR A 241 -8.07 10.81 -14.13
CA TYR A 241 -6.86 10.06 -14.49
C TYR A 241 -6.36 10.35 -15.91
N HIS A 242 -7.26 10.47 -16.89
CA HIS A 242 -6.89 10.84 -18.26
C HIS A 242 -6.26 12.23 -18.35
N VAL A 243 -6.87 13.22 -17.71
CA VAL A 243 -6.36 14.59 -17.70
C VAL A 243 -5.00 14.66 -17.03
N ILE A 244 -4.81 13.99 -15.89
CA ILE A 244 -3.54 14.00 -15.17
C ILE A 244 -2.47 13.19 -15.90
N SER A 245 -2.79 12.12 -16.63
CA SER A 245 -1.79 11.32 -17.36
C SER A 245 -1.37 11.95 -18.70
N ASN A 246 -2.23 12.75 -19.33
CA ASN A 246 -1.96 13.39 -20.61
C ASN A 246 -1.29 14.77 -20.46
N LYS A 247 -0.14 14.98 -21.13
CA LYS A 247 0.63 16.22 -20.99
C LYS A 247 -0.12 17.49 -21.42
N LYS A 248 -0.91 17.43 -22.50
CA LYS A 248 -1.66 18.57 -23.03
C LYS A 248 -2.78 18.96 -22.07
N LEU A 249 -3.59 17.98 -21.68
CA LEU A 249 -4.71 18.19 -20.75
C LEU A 249 -4.23 18.62 -19.37
N TYR A 250 -3.17 17.98 -18.84
CA TYR A 250 -2.57 18.36 -17.55
C TYR A 250 -2.14 19.82 -17.52
N ASN A 251 -1.54 20.33 -18.59
CA ASN A 251 -1.12 21.73 -18.67
C ASN A 251 -2.32 22.70 -18.62
N GLY A 252 -3.46 22.34 -19.24
CA GLY A 252 -4.71 23.10 -19.12
C GLY A 252 -5.27 23.04 -17.71
N TYR A 253 -5.38 21.83 -17.16
CA TYR A 253 -5.86 21.58 -15.80
C TYR A 253 -5.08 22.35 -14.73
N ILE A 254 -3.75 22.28 -14.75
CA ILE A 254 -2.94 22.92 -13.70
C ILE A 254 -3.02 24.44 -13.78
N LYS A 255 -3.20 24.99 -14.99
CA LYS A 255 -3.41 26.43 -15.20
C LYS A 255 -4.74 26.85 -14.59
N GLU A 256 -5.84 26.19 -14.96
CA GLU A 256 -7.18 26.57 -14.49
C GLU A 256 -7.37 26.33 -12.99
N LEU A 257 -6.84 25.23 -12.43
CA LEU A 257 -6.83 25.01 -10.98
C LEU A 257 -6.10 26.14 -10.23
N PHE A 258 -5.01 26.64 -10.80
CA PHE A 258 -4.21 27.70 -10.18
C PHE A 258 -4.89 29.07 -10.31
N ASN A 259 -5.57 29.34 -11.42
CA ASN A 259 -6.40 30.54 -11.57
C ASN A 259 -7.45 30.63 -10.45
N VAL A 260 -8.21 29.53 -10.23
CA VAL A 260 -9.20 29.44 -9.14
C VAL A 260 -8.56 29.67 -7.78
N ARG A 261 -7.43 29.00 -7.52
CA ARG A 261 -6.71 29.12 -6.26
C ARG A 261 -6.24 30.55 -6.01
N ASP A 262 -5.70 31.20 -7.03
CA ASP A 262 -5.09 32.53 -6.93
C ASP A 262 -6.14 33.63 -6.81
N GLU A 263 -7.28 33.51 -7.48
CA GLU A 263 -8.47 34.36 -7.26
C GLU A 263 -8.89 34.32 -5.79
N LEU A 264 -9.13 33.12 -5.25
CA LEU A 264 -9.56 32.94 -3.85
C LEU A 264 -8.51 33.44 -2.86
N LYS A 265 -7.23 33.24 -3.16
CA LYS A 265 -6.12 33.70 -2.32
C LYS A 265 -5.98 35.22 -2.32
N GLN A 266 -6.23 35.88 -3.46
CA GLN A 266 -6.22 37.34 -3.55
C GLN A 266 -7.33 37.96 -2.70
N ILE A 267 -8.53 37.37 -2.74
CA ILE A 267 -9.66 37.83 -1.91
C ILE A 267 -9.37 37.63 -0.42
N LEU A 268 -8.79 36.49 -0.02
CA LEU A 268 -8.35 36.28 1.36
C LEU A 268 -7.33 37.33 1.80
N SER A 269 -6.40 37.68 0.91
CA SER A 269 -5.32 38.64 1.21
C SER A 269 -5.81 40.09 1.31
N SER A 270 -6.98 40.43 0.76
CA SER A 270 -7.58 41.76 0.89
C SER A 270 -8.32 41.97 2.23
N GLY A 271 -8.33 40.95 3.10
CA GLY A 271 -9.01 41.00 4.40
C GLY A 271 -10.50 40.67 4.35
N ASN A 272 -11.06 40.35 3.18
CA ASN A 272 -12.48 40.04 3.03
C ASN A 272 -12.76 38.53 3.14
N ALA A 273 -12.55 38.00 4.36
CA ALA A 273 -12.70 36.56 4.64
C ALA A 273 -14.11 36.01 4.39
N VAL A 274 -15.15 36.80 4.67
CA VAL A 274 -16.55 36.41 4.46
C VAL A 274 -16.81 36.22 2.95
N TYR A 275 -16.44 37.21 2.15
CA TYR A 275 -16.61 37.14 0.70
C TYR A 275 -15.77 36.01 0.06
N ALA A 276 -14.56 35.76 0.55
CA ALA A 276 -13.74 34.64 0.07
C ALA A 276 -14.44 33.28 0.27
N VAL A 277 -15.06 33.08 1.44
CA VAL A 277 -15.81 31.85 1.75
C VAL A 277 -17.06 31.76 0.88
N GLU A 278 -17.82 32.85 0.69
CA GLU A 278 -18.98 32.86 -0.19
C GLU A 278 -18.62 32.55 -1.65
N ARG A 279 -17.55 33.16 -2.15
CA ARG A 279 -17.02 32.89 -3.48
C ARG A 279 -16.56 31.44 -3.62
N GLY A 280 -15.90 30.91 -2.61
CA GLY A 280 -15.50 29.50 -2.56
C GLY A 280 -16.70 28.55 -2.58
N LYS A 281 -17.79 28.86 -1.87
CA LYS A 281 -19.04 28.08 -1.88
C LYS A 281 -19.75 28.15 -3.22
N TYR A 282 -19.78 29.32 -3.85
CA TYR A 282 -20.30 29.48 -5.21
C TYR A 282 -19.56 28.56 -6.19
N PHE A 283 -18.22 28.58 -6.16
CA PHE A 283 -17.42 27.71 -7.01
C PHE A 283 -17.65 26.22 -6.68
N PHE A 284 -17.78 25.86 -5.40
CA PHE A 284 -18.12 24.48 -5.00
C PHE A 284 -19.41 24.00 -5.64
N ASN A 285 -20.48 24.80 -5.58
CA ASN A 285 -21.78 24.45 -6.16
C ASN A 285 -21.71 24.31 -7.69
N HIS A 286 -20.91 25.14 -8.35
CA HIS A 286 -20.66 25.02 -9.78
C HIS A 286 -19.93 23.70 -10.11
N CYS A 287 -18.87 23.36 -9.36
CA CYS A 287 -18.18 22.08 -9.52
C CYS A 287 -19.10 20.89 -9.24
N ASP A 288 -19.96 20.95 -8.21
CA ASP A 288 -20.88 19.87 -7.88
C ASP A 288 -21.93 19.66 -8.97
N LYS A 289 -22.35 20.74 -9.65
CA LYS A 289 -23.18 20.64 -10.85
C LYS A 289 -22.44 19.89 -11.96
N ILE A 290 -21.20 20.27 -12.29
CA ILE A 290 -20.38 19.57 -13.30
C ILE A 290 -20.28 18.07 -12.96
N ARG A 291 -20.03 17.72 -11.69
CA ARG A 291 -19.97 16.33 -11.24
C ARG A 291 -21.28 15.57 -11.51
N LYS A 292 -22.44 16.17 -11.18
CA LYS A 292 -23.76 15.57 -11.43
C LYS A 292 -24.04 15.41 -12.93
N ASP A 293 -23.79 16.45 -13.72
CA ASP A 293 -23.95 16.43 -15.17
C ASP A 293 -23.09 15.30 -15.80
N TRP A 294 -21.88 15.09 -15.28
CA TRP A 294 -21.00 13.98 -15.67
C TRP A 294 -21.55 12.61 -15.29
N GLN A 295 -22.07 12.45 -14.07
CA GLN A 295 -22.66 11.19 -13.62
C GLN A 295 -23.92 10.81 -14.40
N GLU A 296 -24.74 11.80 -14.79
CA GLU A 296 -25.90 11.58 -15.65
C GLU A 296 -25.50 11.21 -17.08
N LYS A 297 -24.44 11.84 -17.60
CA LYS A 297 -23.94 11.61 -18.96
C LYS A 297 -23.26 10.26 -19.13
N TYR A 298 -22.56 9.77 -18.10
CA TYR A 298 -21.78 8.52 -18.12
C TYR A 298 -22.28 7.56 -17.02
N PRO A 299 -23.38 6.84 -17.28
CA PRO A 299 -24.01 5.99 -16.26
C PRO A 299 -23.15 4.77 -15.90
N LEU A 300 -23.34 4.30 -14.67
CA LEU A 300 -22.71 3.12 -14.07
C LEU A 300 -23.17 1.77 -14.67
N SER A 301 -23.80 1.75 -15.85
CA SER A 301 -24.21 0.49 -16.52
C SER A 301 -23.37 0.19 -17.76
N ASN A 302 -22.56 1.14 -18.21
CA ASN A 302 -21.87 1.10 -19.48
C ASN A 302 -20.38 0.85 -19.25
N TYR A 303 -20.02 -0.33 -18.76
CA TYR A 303 -18.63 -0.71 -18.50
C TYR A 303 -17.93 -1.36 -19.69
N ASP A 304 -16.60 -1.39 -19.60
CA ASP A 304 -15.76 -2.22 -20.45
C ASP A 304 -16.14 -3.69 -20.26
N GLN A 305 -16.06 -4.49 -21.32
CA GLN A 305 -16.45 -5.91 -21.30
C GLN A 305 -15.37 -6.79 -21.92
N LEU A 306 -15.26 -8.04 -21.46
CA LEU A 306 -14.40 -9.04 -22.08
C LEU A 306 -15.18 -9.92 -23.05
N ILE A 307 -14.94 -9.76 -24.36
CA ILE A 307 -15.57 -10.54 -25.42
C ILE A 307 -14.48 -11.23 -26.25
N ASN A 308 -14.56 -12.55 -26.38
CA ASN A 308 -13.61 -13.35 -27.18
C ASN A 308 -12.13 -13.04 -26.84
N GLU A 309 -11.79 -13.02 -25.55
CA GLU A 309 -10.45 -12.69 -25.03
C GLU A 309 -9.95 -11.25 -25.29
N ASN A 310 -10.81 -10.36 -25.79
CA ASN A 310 -10.50 -8.96 -26.03
C ASN A 310 -11.35 -8.05 -25.16
N ILE A 311 -10.74 -7.01 -24.62
CA ILE A 311 -11.47 -5.98 -23.88
C ILE A 311 -12.10 -5.04 -24.90
N ILE A 312 -13.42 -4.96 -24.90
CA ILE A 312 -14.22 -4.03 -25.68
C ILE A 312 -14.50 -2.83 -24.78
N GLN A 313 -14.10 -1.65 -25.26
CA GLN A 313 -14.32 -0.41 -24.52
C GLN A 313 -15.80 -0.06 -24.43
N SER A 314 -16.19 0.44 -23.27
CA SER A 314 -17.54 0.90 -22.98
C SER A 314 -18.06 1.96 -23.97
N PRO A 315 -19.40 2.06 -24.13
CA PRO A 315 -20.03 3.22 -24.73
C PRO A 315 -19.62 4.56 -24.09
N ASN A 316 -19.32 4.56 -22.79
CA ASN A 316 -18.81 5.75 -22.09
C ASN A 316 -17.53 6.29 -22.73
N PHE A 317 -16.57 5.41 -23.08
CA PHE A 317 -15.35 5.84 -23.78
C PHE A 317 -15.61 6.37 -25.19
N GLN A 318 -16.58 5.81 -25.91
CA GLN A 318 -16.95 6.30 -27.26
C GLN A 318 -17.50 7.72 -27.19
N GLN A 319 -18.40 7.97 -26.23
CA GLN A 319 -18.94 9.31 -26.00
C GLN A 319 -17.87 10.27 -25.48
N TYR A 320 -16.99 9.81 -24.59
CA TYR A 320 -15.90 10.63 -24.03
C TYR A 320 -14.91 11.15 -25.09
N GLN A 321 -14.72 10.42 -26.19
CA GLN A 321 -13.89 10.87 -27.31
C GLN A 321 -14.42 12.14 -27.97
N LEU A 322 -15.73 12.40 -27.87
CA LEU A 322 -16.40 13.58 -28.42
C LEU A 322 -16.27 14.82 -27.51
N GLU A 323 -15.89 14.65 -26.25
CA GLU A 323 -15.72 15.77 -25.31
C GLU A 323 -14.55 16.67 -25.72
N THR A 324 -14.74 17.98 -25.58
CA THR A 324 -13.67 18.94 -25.82
C THR A 324 -12.59 18.84 -24.75
N ASP A 325 -11.37 19.28 -25.07
CA ASP A 325 -10.30 19.35 -24.08
C ASP A 325 -10.67 20.26 -22.89
N SER A 326 -11.51 21.28 -23.10
CA SER A 326 -11.98 22.18 -22.05
C SER A 326 -12.89 21.44 -21.08
N ASP A 327 -13.89 20.73 -21.58
CA ASP A 327 -14.86 20.00 -20.74
C ASP A 327 -14.15 18.95 -19.85
N LYS A 328 -13.17 18.26 -20.42
CA LYS A 328 -12.30 17.30 -19.71
C LYS A 328 -11.55 17.98 -18.56
N VAL A 329 -10.93 19.12 -18.87
CA VAL A 329 -10.18 19.93 -17.89
C VAL A 329 -11.08 20.46 -16.79
N ASP A 330 -12.24 21.02 -17.13
CA ASP A 330 -13.19 21.60 -16.17
C ASP A 330 -13.71 20.53 -15.20
N ALA A 331 -14.01 19.33 -15.71
CA ALA A 331 -14.39 18.20 -14.87
C ALA A 331 -13.26 17.75 -13.92
N ALA A 332 -12.00 17.74 -14.38
CA ALA A 332 -10.87 17.41 -13.52
C ALA A 332 -10.59 18.48 -12.44
N VAL A 333 -10.78 19.77 -12.77
CA VAL A 333 -10.73 20.88 -11.80
C VAL A 333 -11.85 20.72 -10.77
N ALA A 334 -13.07 20.45 -11.23
CA ALA A 334 -14.22 20.20 -10.37
C ALA A 334 -13.97 19.03 -9.40
N TYR A 335 -13.45 17.91 -9.89
CA TYR A 335 -13.06 16.78 -9.05
C TYR A 335 -12.11 17.21 -7.94
N THR A 336 -11.04 17.92 -8.31
CA THR A 336 -10.00 18.35 -7.37
C THR A 336 -10.54 19.30 -6.32
N TYR A 337 -11.36 20.27 -6.73
CA TYR A 337 -11.90 21.27 -5.82
C TYR A 337 -12.86 20.65 -4.81
N ILE A 338 -13.84 19.86 -5.27
CA ILE A 338 -14.81 19.18 -4.40
C ILE A 338 -14.09 18.32 -3.36
N HIS A 339 -13.11 17.52 -3.79
CA HIS A 339 -12.39 16.60 -2.91
C HIS A 339 -11.40 17.29 -1.98
N SER A 340 -11.18 18.60 -2.12
CA SER A 340 -10.39 19.37 -1.15
C SER A 340 -11.19 19.71 0.12
N PHE A 341 -12.54 19.63 0.06
CA PHE A 341 -13.44 20.02 1.14
C PHE A 341 -14.31 18.84 1.61
N GLN A 342 -13.75 18.05 2.52
CA GLN A 342 -14.46 16.92 3.17
C GLN A 342 -14.80 17.21 4.62
N VAL A 343 -16.01 16.79 5.03
CA VAL A 343 -16.37 16.64 6.43
C VAL A 343 -15.95 15.28 7.01
N THR A 344 -16.03 15.16 8.33
CA THR A 344 -15.89 13.88 9.05
C THR A 344 -16.86 12.85 8.46
N GLY A 345 -16.37 11.64 8.16
CA GLY A 345 -17.13 10.60 7.45
C GLY A 345 -17.00 10.63 5.93
N GLY A 346 -16.19 11.55 5.37
CA GLY A 346 -15.79 11.51 3.96
C GLY A 346 -16.82 12.06 2.97
N LYS A 347 -17.91 12.69 3.44
CA LYS A 347 -18.84 13.40 2.54
C LYS A 347 -18.17 14.70 2.04
N ASN A 348 -18.20 14.91 0.73
CA ASN A 348 -17.87 16.20 0.14
C ASN A 348 -19.16 17.03 0.16
N GLU A 349 -19.16 18.12 0.90
CA GLU A 349 -20.34 18.99 0.97
C GLU A 349 -19.92 20.45 1.15
N VAL A 350 -20.74 21.36 0.63
CA VAL A 350 -20.46 22.80 0.66
C VAL A 350 -20.31 23.33 2.10
N GLY A 351 -20.94 22.66 3.08
CA GLY A 351 -20.79 22.96 4.51
C GLY A 351 -19.37 22.75 5.06
N ALA A 352 -18.54 21.91 4.41
CA ALA A 352 -17.14 21.73 4.76
C ALA A 352 -16.27 22.96 4.44
N LEU A 353 -16.77 23.87 3.60
CA LEU A 353 -16.06 25.07 3.17
C LEU A 353 -16.27 26.19 4.19
N ASN A 354 -15.22 26.42 4.97
CA ASN A 354 -15.08 27.50 5.92
C ASN A 354 -13.72 28.18 5.69
N LEU A 355 -13.47 29.28 6.39
CA LEU A 355 -12.23 30.05 6.24
C LEU A 355 -10.98 29.17 6.35
N LYS A 356 -10.92 28.29 7.36
CA LYS A 356 -9.76 27.43 7.62
C LYS A 356 -9.54 26.39 6.52
N SER A 357 -10.61 25.77 6.00
CA SER A 357 -10.48 24.80 4.91
C SER A 357 -10.12 25.47 3.58
N LEU A 358 -10.64 26.68 3.33
CA LEU A 358 -10.29 27.50 2.17
C LEU A 358 -8.83 27.97 2.22
N GLU A 359 -8.38 28.51 3.34
CA GLU A 359 -6.96 28.85 3.58
C GLU A 359 -6.06 27.64 3.36
N LYS A 360 -6.48 26.47 3.84
CA LYS A 360 -5.74 25.23 3.61
C LYS A 360 -5.64 24.92 2.12
N PHE A 361 -6.73 24.96 1.36
CA PHE A 361 -6.70 24.75 -0.09
C PHE A 361 -5.72 25.71 -0.78
N CYS A 362 -5.87 27.01 -0.56
CA CYS A 362 -5.01 28.05 -1.16
C CYS A 362 -3.52 27.90 -0.83
N ASN A 363 -3.20 27.30 0.32
CA ASN A 363 -1.81 27.11 0.79
C ASN A 363 -1.22 25.73 0.48
N THR A 364 -2.05 24.72 0.18
CA THR A 364 -1.59 23.33 -0.03
C THR A 364 -1.55 22.89 -1.49
N VAL A 365 -2.30 23.56 -2.37
CA VAL A 365 -2.21 23.34 -3.82
C VAL A 365 -0.80 23.76 -4.31
N ASN A 366 0.05 22.77 -4.55
CA ASN A 366 1.46 22.94 -4.92
C ASN A 366 1.75 22.32 -6.30
N LYS A 367 2.24 23.16 -7.23
CA LYS A 367 2.49 22.75 -8.61
C LYS A 367 3.52 21.64 -8.68
N LEU A 368 4.53 21.66 -7.82
CA LEU A 368 5.59 20.66 -7.79
C LEU A 368 5.04 19.27 -7.42
N GLU A 369 4.06 19.19 -6.51
CA GLU A 369 3.44 17.90 -6.16
C GLU A 369 2.53 17.39 -7.28
N TYR A 370 1.79 18.28 -7.94
CA TYR A 370 1.03 17.92 -9.14
C TYR A 370 1.91 17.52 -10.33
N ASP A 371 3.06 18.16 -10.52
CA ASP A 371 4.02 17.80 -11.57
C ASP A 371 4.59 16.39 -11.32
N LYS A 372 4.83 16.03 -10.04
CA LYS A 372 5.19 14.65 -9.65
C LYS A 372 4.05 13.69 -9.91
N PHE A 373 2.80 14.07 -9.58
CA PHE A 373 1.64 13.23 -9.81
C PHE A 373 1.41 12.95 -11.29
N HIS A 374 1.45 13.99 -12.13
CA HIS A 374 1.41 13.86 -13.59
C HIS A 374 2.50 12.91 -14.11
N ALA A 375 3.76 13.11 -13.69
CA ALA A 375 4.86 12.23 -14.11
C ALA A 375 4.66 10.77 -13.68
N HIS A 376 3.97 10.54 -12.56
CA HIS A 376 3.66 9.20 -12.05
C HIS A 376 2.49 8.55 -12.79
N MET A 377 1.44 9.32 -13.10
CA MET A 377 0.25 8.88 -13.84
C MET A 377 0.52 8.68 -15.33
N ALA A 378 1.45 9.44 -15.91
CA ALA A 378 1.90 9.26 -17.30
C ALA A 378 2.59 7.91 -17.55
N ARG A 379 2.80 7.09 -16.51
CA ARG A 379 3.29 5.70 -16.62
C ARG A 379 2.18 4.69 -16.88
N LEU A 380 0.91 5.07 -16.72
CA LEU A 380 -0.22 4.19 -16.99
C LEU A 380 -0.24 3.86 -18.49
N GLU A 381 -0.30 2.57 -18.81
CA GLU A 381 -0.51 2.12 -20.18
C GLU A 381 -2.00 2.19 -20.56
N HIS A 382 -2.90 1.96 -19.59
CA HIS A 382 -4.33 2.09 -19.79
C HIS A 382 -5.08 2.43 -18.50
N ILE A 383 -6.24 3.06 -18.66
CA ILE A 383 -7.24 3.32 -17.61
C ILE A 383 -8.51 2.60 -18.05
N TYR A 384 -8.97 1.63 -17.25
CA TYR A 384 -10.18 0.86 -17.51
C TYR A 384 -11.39 1.45 -16.77
N ASN A 385 -12.58 1.22 -17.31
CA ASN A 385 -13.83 1.57 -16.66
C ASN A 385 -14.71 0.32 -16.48
N SER A 386 -14.66 -0.29 -15.29
CA SER A 386 -15.44 -1.48 -14.98
C SER A 386 -15.82 -1.61 -13.51
N ASP A 387 -16.91 -2.33 -13.25
CA ASP A 387 -17.23 -2.82 -11.91
C ASP A 387 -16.58 -4.17 -11.65
N MET A 388 -15.46 -4.12 -10.91
CA MET A 388 -14.69 -5.30 -10.51
C MET A 388 -15.34 -6.14 -9.41
N LEU A 389 -16.52 -5.76 -8.91
CA LEU A 389 -17.34 -6.62 -8.04
C LEU A 389 -18.33 -7.48 -8.83
N ASP A 390 -18.78 -7.02 -9.99
CA ASP A 390 -19.77 -7.71 -10.82
C ASP A 390 -19.13 -8.50 -11.97
N ASP A 391 -18.10 -7.93 -12.61
CA ASP A 391 -17.42 -8.56 -13.74
C ASP A 391 -15.90 -8.45 -13.53
N GLU A 392 -15.32 -9.46 -12.87
CA GLU A 392 -13.88 -9.47 -12.57
C GLU A 392 -13.01 -9.81 -13.78
N PHE A 393 -13.43 -9.38 -14.97
CA PHE A 393 -12.81 -9.72 -16.23
C PHE A 393 -11.36 -9.27 -16.32
N LEU A 394 -10.96 -8.17 -15.66
CA LEU A 394 -9.58 -7.73 -15.65
C LEU A 394 -8.67 -8.79 -15.01
N ILE A 395 -9.13 -9.49 -13.97
CA ILE A 395 -8.37 -10.59 -13.39
C ILE A 395 -8.24 -11.73 -14.41
N ASN A 396 -9.32 -12.08 -15.10
CA ASN A 396 -9.31 -13.13 -16.11
C ASN A 396 -8.39 -12.78 -17.29
N TYR A 397 -8.50 -11.56 -17.83
CA TYR A 397 -7.73 -11.07 -18.96
C TYR A 397 -6.24 -10.96 -18.65
N PHE A 398 -5.90 -10.41 -17.48
CA PHE A 398 -4.51 -10.16 -17.11
C PHE A 398 -3.80 -11.36 -16.47
N THR A 399 -4.52 -12.45 -16.21
CA THR A 399 -3.89 -13.72 -15.86
C THR A 399 -3.07 -14.22 -17.05
N ASN A 400 -1.74 -14.25 -16.90
CA ASN A 400 -0.79 -14.63 -17.95
C ASN A 400 -0.73 -13.69 -19.16
N LYS A 401 -1.14 -12.43 -19.02
CA LYS A 401 -1.06 -11.45 -20.10
C LYS A 401 0.35 -10.86 -20.24
N ALA A 402 0.86 -10.82 -21.46
CA ALA A 402 2.13 -10.18 -21.75
C ALA A 402 2.04 -8.65 -21.67
N PRO A 403 2.99 -7.97 -21.03
CA PRO A 403 3.14 -6.53 -21.17
C PRO A 403 3.62 -6.19 -22.59
N LYS A 404 3.53 -4.92 -22.96
CA LYS A 404 3.91 -4.33 -24.25
C LYS A 404 5.24 -4.84 -24.79
N LYS A 405 6.26 -4.91 -23.93
CA LYS A 405 7.60 -5.40 -24.29
C LYS A 405 7.60 -6.84 -24.82
N TYR A 406 6.72 -7.70 -24.31
CA TYR A 406 6.66 -9.12 -24.64
C TYR A 406 5.46 -9.47 -25.53
N LYS A 407 4.73 -8.47 -26.03
CA LYS A 407 3.51 -8.68 -26.81
C LYS A 407 3.73 -9.58 -28.03
N ASP A 408 4.83 -9.35 -28.75
CA ASP A 408 5.20 -10.13 -29.95
C ASP A 408 5.58 -11.58 -29.67
N ILE A 409 5.88 -11.92 -28.41
CA ILE A 409 6.18 -13.30 -27.99
C ILE A 409 5.07 -13.92 -27.15
N GLU A 410 3.94 -13.25 -26.92
CA GLU A 410 2.83 -13.76 -26.09
C GLU A 410 2.32 -15.11 -26.62
N LYS A 411 1.92 -15.14 -27.90
CA LYS A 411 1.45 -16.34 -28.59
C LYS A 411 2.54 -17.41 -28.69
N LEU A 412 3.77 -17.02 -28.99
CA LEU A 412 4.91 -17.94 -29.09
C LEU A 412 5.23 -18.60 -27.74
N ALA A 413 5.27 -17.83 -26.65
CA ALA A 413 5.51 -18.35 -25.32
C ALA A 413 4.39 -19.31 -24.89
N ASN A 414 3.14 -19.01 -25.21
CA ASN A 414 2.00 -19.91 -24.99
C ASN A 414 2.13 -21.21 -25.80
N ALA A 415 2.47 -21.13 -27.09
CA ALA A 415 2.67 -22.30 -27.95
C ALA A 415 3.78 -23.22 -27.39
N ILE A 416 4.95 -22.65 -27.06
CA ILE A 416 6.09 -23.42 -26.51
C ILE A 416 5.70 -24.08 -25.18
N ARG A 417 4.95 -23.39 -24.32
CA ARG A 417 4.43 -23.98 -23.07
C ARG A 417 3.56 -25.20 -23.34
N ASN A 418 2.73 -25.14 -24.37
CA ASN A 418 1.82 -26.21 -24.78
C ASN A 418 2.50 -27.30 -25.65
N GLY A 419 3.82 -27.21 -25.87
CA GLY A 419 4.58 -28.21 -26.63
C GLY A 419 4.67 -27.95 -28.14
N SER A 420 4.09 -26.86 -28.63
CA SER A 420 4.17 -26.46 -30.04
C SER A 420 5.29 -25.43 -30.22
N THR A 421 6.30 -25.74 -31.03
CA THR A 421 7.36 -24.78 -31.36
C THR A 421 7.34 -24.51 -32.87
N PRO A 422 7.16 -23.26 -33.32
CA PRO A 422 7.26 -22.92 -34.74
C PRO A 422 8.66 -23.22 -35.29
N GLU A 423 8.75 -23.62 -36.57
CA GLU A 423 10.01 -23.97 -37.23
C GLU A 423 10.99 -22.79 -37.34
N THR A 424 10.48 -21.56 -37.34
CA THR A 424 11.28 -20.33 -37.41
C THR A 424 10.94 -19.36 -36.28
N ILE A 425 11.97 -18.94 -35.53
CA ILE A 425 11.89 -17.93 -34.46
C ILE A 425 12.94 -16.86 -34.75
N SER A 426 12.55 -15.58 -34.78
CA SER A 426 13.48 -14.48 -35.06
C SER A 426 14.48 -14.26 -33.92
N GLU A 427 15.65 -13.65 -34.21
CA GLU A 427 16.65 -13.34 -33.17
C GLU A 427 16.11 -12.42 -32.07
N GLN A 428 15.21 -11.49 -32.43
CA GLN A 428 14.53 -10.64 -31.46
C GLN A 428 13.61 -11.44 -30.53
N GLN A 429 12.84 -12.39 -31.08
CA GLN A 429 11.98 -13.27 -30.28
C GLN A 429 12.81 -14.19 -29.37
N LYS A 430 13.93 -14.74 -29.86
CA LYS A 430 14.88 -15.52 -29.05
C LYS A 430 15.43 -14.69 -27.88
N LYS A 431 15.81 -13.44 -28.13
CA LYS A 431 16.28 -12.50 -27.10
C LYS A 431 15.18 -12.23 -26.07
N LEU A 432 13.94 -11.97 -26.49
CA LEU A 432 12.82 -11.72 -25.59
C LEU A 432 12.47 -12.96 -24.76
N LEU A 433 12.45 -14.16 -25.35
CA LEU A 433 12.25 -15.42 -24.62
C LEU A 433 13.35 -15.66 -23.58
N ARG A 434 14.61 -15.38 -23.93
CA ARG A 434 15.74 -15.47 -22.99
C ARG A 434 15.59 -14.48 -21.83
N LEU A 435 15.09 -13.27 -22.10
CA LEU A 435 14.84 -12.25 -21.08
C LEU A 435 13.62 -12.57 -20.22
N LEU A 436 12.59 -13.21 -20.78
CA LEU A 436 11.44 -13.69 -20.04
C LEU A 436 11.89 -14.76 -19.03
N GLY A 437 12.76 -15.67 -19.44
CA GLY A 437 13.27 -16.74 -18.60
C GLY A 437 12.37 -17.99 -18.65
N LYS A 438 12.72 -18.98 -17.84
CA LYS A 438 12.11 -20.31 -17.85
C LYS A 438 11.51 -20.68 -16.50
N ASP A 439 10.48 -21.51 -16.52
CA ASP A 439 9.94 -22.18 -15.34
C ASP A 439 10.78 -23.43 -14.96
N SER A 440 10.34 -24.15 -13.92
CA SER A 440 11.00 -25.36 -13.43
C SER A 440 11.04 -26.51 -14.45
N THR A 441 10.21 -26.48 -15.48
CA THR A 441 10.18 -27.48 -16.56
C THR A 441 11.07 -27.09 -17.75
N GLY A 442 11.73 -25.93 -17.69
CA GLY A 442 12.58 -25.43 -18.76
C GLY A 442 11.83 -24.74 -19.91
N LYS A 443 10.51 -24.57 -19.78
CA LYS A 443 9.63 -23.84 -20.70
C LYS A 443 9.57 -22.34 -20.36
N PRO A 444 9.18 -21.44 -21.28
CA PRO A 444 9.06 -20.02 -20.97
C PRO A 444 8.11 -19.76 -19.80
N ARG A 445 8.57 -19.02 -18.78
CA ARG A 445 7.75 -18.74 -17.60
C ARG A 445 6.44 -18.01 -17.96
N LEU A 446 5.41 -18.18 -17.13
CA LEU A 446 4.18 -17.39 -17.22
C LEU A 446 4.46 -15.90 -16.98
N PHE A 447 3.66 -15.06 -17.64
CA PHE A 447 3.62 -13.63 -17.33
C PHE A 447 2.89 -13.44 -16.01
N ARG A 448 3.44 -12.59 -15.14
CA ARG A 448 2.96 -12.43 -13.78
C ARG A 448 2.34 -11.06 -13.60
N THR A 449 1.08 -11.02 -13.22
CA THR A 449 0.40 -9.78 -12.88
C THR A 449 0.33 -9.65 -11.37
N LEU A 450 0.58 -8.45 -10.83
CA LEU A 450 0.26 -8.12 -9.45
C LEU A 450 -1.07 -7.38 -9.41
N PHE A 451 -2.09 -8.00 -8.84
CA PHE A 451 -3.40 -7.40 -8.61
C PHE A 451 -3.43 -6.73 -7.23
N TYR A 452 -3.69 -5.43 -7.19
CA TYR A 452 -4.01 -4.72 -5.97
C TYR A 452 -5.52 -4.52 -5.89
N SER A 453 -6.10 -4.88 -4.75
CA SER A 453 -7.54 -4.77 -4.49
C SER A 453 -7.76 -4.05 -3.16
N ASP A 454 -8.28 -2.83 -3.21
CA ASP A 454 -8.80 -2.12 -2.04
C ASP A 454 -10.31 -2.27 -1.98
N SER A 455 -10.76 -3.48 -1.64
CA SER A 455 -12.16 -3.85 -1.78
C SER A 455 -13.08 -2.88 -1.02
N PRO A 456 -14.21 -2.47 -1.62
CA PRO A 456 -15.13 -1.53 -1.01
C PRO A 456 -15.95 -2.10 0.17
N TYR A 457 -15.65 -3.33 0.62
CA TYR A 457 -16.39 -4.11 1.63
C TYR A 457 -16.75 -3.33 2.90
N LEU A 458 -16.03 -2.24 3.22
CA LEU A 458 -16.32 -1.36 4.35
C LEU A 458 -16.22 0.12 3.98
N ASN A 459 -17.38 0.75 3.75
CA ASN A 459 -17.58 2.20 3.66
C ASN A 459 -16.77 2.91 2.55
N THR A 460 -16.89 2.48 1.30
CA THR A 460 -16.43 3.27 0.15
C THR A 460 -17.64 3.88 -0.55
N LYS A 461 -17.82 5.20 -0.38
CA LYS A 461 -18.84 5.97 -1.10
C LYS A 461 -18.59 5.86 -2.61
N GLY A 462 -19.58 5.35 -3.34
CA GLY A 462 -19.52 5.02 -4.77
C GLY A 462 -20.28 3.71 -5.07
N TYR A 463 -20.27 2.80 -4.10
CA TYR A 463 -21.19 1.67 -3.97
C TYR A 463 -22.27 2.12 -2.97
N ASN A 464 -23.53 2.24 -3.41
CA ASN A 464 -24.55 3.07 -2.74
C ASN A 464 -24.85 2.67 -1.28
N GLU A 465 -24.99 3.67 -0.40
CA GLU A 465 -25.44 3.48 1.01
C GLU A 465 -26.95 3.14 1.10
N ASP A 466 -27.74 3.43 0.06
CA ASP A 466 -29.21 3.29 0.08
C ASP A 466 -29.75 2.08 -0.73
N LYS A 467 -28.90 1.45 -1.56
CA LYS A 467 -29.18 0.21 -2.29
C LYS A 467 -27.85 -0.53 -2.44
N ASP A 468 -27.81 -1.77 -2.00
CA ASP A 468 -26.71 -2.73 -2.20
C ASP A 468 -25.51 -2.55 -1.26
N ASN A 469 -25.70 -2.99 -0.01
CA ASN A 469 -24.61 -3.64 0.73
C ASN A 469 -23.91 -4.60 -0.24
N ILE A 470 -22.58 -4.51 -0.38
CA ILE A 470 -21.80 -5.42 -1.21
C ILE A 470 -22.26 -6.84 -0.96
N ASP A 471 -22.72 -7.51 -2.01
CA ASP A 471 -23.21 -8.87 -1.86
C ASP A 471 -22.04 -9.74 -1.40
N ASN A 472 -22.27 -10.50 -0.35
CA ASN A 472 -21.31 -11.47 0.15
C ASN A 472 -20.90 -12.46 -0.95
N SER A 473 -21.75 -12.69 -1.96
CA SER A 473 -21.43 -13.52 -3.13
C SER A 473 -20.37 -12.86 -4.04
N GLN A 474 -20.50 -11.57 -4.36
CA GLN A 474 -19.53 -10.79 -5.16
C GLN A 474 -18.16 -10.78 -4.48
N MET A 475 -18.12 -10.59 -3.15
CA MET A 475 -16.84 -10.61 -2.41
C MET A 475 -16.12 -11.95 -2.52
N LYS A 476 -16.87 -13.05 -2.37
CA LYS A 476 -16.32 -14.40 -2.50
C LYS A 476 -15.87 -14.68 -3.93
N ALA A 477 -16.59 -14.19 -4.93
CA ALA A 477 -16.22 -14.32 -6.34
C ALA A 477 -14.90 -13.59 -6.63
N LEU A 478 -14.76 -12.33 -6.20
CA LEU A 478 -13.51 -11.57 -6.30
C LEU A 478 -12.33 -12.30 -5.64
N ILE A 479 -12.50 -12.77 -4.41
CA ILE A 479 -11.45 -13.52 -3.68
C ILE A 479 -11.08 -14.80 -4.45
N TYR A 480 -12.08 -15.56 -4.91
CA TYR A 480 -11.85 -16.77 -5.70
C TYR A 480 -11.04 -16.48 -6.96
N LYS A 481 -11.36 -15.39 -7.68
CA LYS A 481 -10.65 -14.97 -8.90
C LYS A 481 -9.20 -14.59 -8.61
N LEU A 482 -8.94 -13.80 -7.56
CA LEU A 482 -7.59 -13.45 -7.13
C LEU A 482 -6.76 -14.69 -6.78
N VAL A 483 -7.34 -15.62 -6.02
CA VAL A 483 -6.70 -16.89 -5.66
C VAL A 483 -6.42 -17.75 -6.89
N ASN A 484 -7.36 -17.84 -7.84
CA ASN A 484 -7.17 -18.60 -9.07
C ASN A 484 -6.07 -18.01 -9.96
N ALA A 485 -5.99 -16.68 -10.06
CA ALA A 485 -4.90 -15.99 -10.74
C ALA A 485 -3.55 -16.27 -10.07
N SER A 486 -3.51 -16.28 -8.73
CA SER A 486 -2.32 -16.66 -7.95
C SER A 486 -1.86 -18.09 -8.22
N LYS A 487 -2.77 -19.06 -8.26
CA LYS A 487 -2.47 -20.46 -8.65
C LYS A 487 -1.91 -20.57 -10.07
N LYS A 488 -2.18 -19.59 -10.93
CA LYS A 488 -1.64 -19.48 -12.29
C LYS A 488 -0.38 -18.60 -12.37
N GLY A 489 0.25 -18.29 -11.24
CA GLY A 489 1.55 -17.61 -11.17
C GLY A 489 1.50 -16.09 -11.09
N SER A 490 0.30 -15.48 -11.04
CA SER A 490 0.15 -14.06 -10.67
C SER A 490 0.25 -13.88 -9.15
N HIS A 491 0.17 -12.65 -8.67
CA HIS A 491 0.19 -12.31 -7.25
C HIS A 491 -0.94 -11.34 -6.92
N PHE A 492 -1.33 -11.28 -5.64
CA PHE A 492 -2.30 -10.29 -5.18
C PHE A 492 -1.88 -9.60 -3.88
N ILE A 493 -2.38 -8.38 -3.70
CA ILE A 493 -2.44 -7.66 -2.43
C ILE A 493 -3.90 -7.24 -2.24
N PHE A 494 -4.55 -7.80 -1.22
CA PHE A 494 -5.91 -7.45 -0.84
C PHE A 494 -5.88 -6.59 0.42
N SER A 495 -6.42 -5.39 0.36
CA SER A 495 -6.49 -4.44 1.47
C SER A 495 -7.90 -4.37 2.04
N CYS A 496 -8.01 -4.43 3.37
CA CYS A 496 -9.28 -4.24 4.07
C CYS A 496 -9.03 -3.88 5.55
N ARG A 497 -10.12 -3.72 6.31
CA ARG A 497 -10.06 -3.62 7.78
C ARG A 497 -10.32 -4.97 8.41
N ALA A 498 -9.63 -5.25 9.53
CA ALA A 498 -9.83 -6.46 10.33
C ALA A 498 -11.24 -6.54 10.95
N SER A 499 -11.84 -5.40 11.25
CA SER A 499 -13.18 -5.28 11.82
C SER A 499 -13.82 -3.96 11.43
N LYS A 500 -15.14 -3.86 11.63
CA LYS A 500 -15.80 -2.56 11.71
C LYS A 500 -15.20 -1.79 12.89
N SER A 501 -14.84 -0.54 12.63
CA SER A 501 -14.29 0.34 13.65
C SER A 501 -15.30 1.41 14.00
N ILE A 502 -15.31 1.82 15.25
CA ILE A 502 -16.19 2.87 15.76
C ILE A 502 -15.37 4.01 16.38
N GLU A 503 -15.92 5.22 16.32
CA GLU A 503 -15.32 6.36 17.00
C GLU A 503 -15.31 6.13 18.51
N GLU A 504 -14.29 6.63 19.19
CA GLU A 504 -14.07 6.40 20.63
C GLU A 504 -15.26 6.87 21.48
N ASN A 505 -15.84 8.03 21.18
CA ASN A 505 -17.06 8.50 21.85
C ASN A 505 -18.25 7.57 21.65
N THR A 506 -18.36 6.95 20.47
CA THR A 506 -19.41 5.96 20.20
C THR A 506 -19.11 4.67 20.94
N PHE A 507 -17.85 4.21 20.97
CA PHE A 507 -17.43 3.04 21.75
C PHE A 507 -17.88 3.16 23.21
N PHE A 508 -17.57 4.27 23.89
CA PHE A 508 -17.95 4.46 25.30
C PHE A 508 -19.47 4.47 25.52
N LYS A 509 -20.26 4.95 24.56
CA LYS A 509 -21.72 4.91 24.62
C LYS A 509 -22.25 3.49 24.53
N LEU A 510 -21.67 2.67 23.66
CA LEU A 510 -22.09 1.28 23.46
C LEU A 510 -21.61 0.38 24.61
N ASP A 511 -20.40 0.60 25.11
CA ASP A 511 -19.78 -0.13 26.23
C ASP A 511 -20.57 0.04 27.54
N ALA A 512 -21.42 1.07 27.65
CA ALA A 512 -22.34 1.25 28.76
C ALA A 512 -23.46 0.19 28.81
N PHE A 513 -23.75 -0.50 27.70
CA PHE A 513 -24.83 -1.48 27.60
C PHE A 513 -24.32 -2.92 27.51
N THR A 514 -23.07 -3.14 27.11
CA THR A 514 -22.45 -4.47 27.11
C THR A 514 -20.94 -4.30 27.24
N ASP A 515 -20.23 -5.24 27.89
CA ASP A 515 -18.77 -5.19 27.96
C ASP A 515 -18.20 -5.53 26.58
N LEU A 516 -17.89 -4.50 25.78
CA LEU A 516 -17.32 -4.68 24.44
C LEU A 516 -15.85 -5.09 24.51
N ARG A 517 -15.19 -4.85 25.65
CA ARG A 517 -13.77 -5.13 25.86
C ARG A 517 -13.53 -6.58 26.25
N ASN A 518 -14.46 -7.17 27.00
CA ASN A 518 -14.42 -8.57 27.43
C ASN A 518 -15.82 -9.19 27.33
N PRO A 519 -16.38 -9.33 26.11
CA PRO A 519 -17.71 -9.90 25.94
C PRO A 519 -17.75 -11.35 26.41
N VAL A 520 -18.86 -11.76 27.01
CA VAL A 520 -19.13 -13.18 27.33
C VAL A 520 -19.25 -13.97 26.02
N ARG A 521 -18.61 -15.14 25.97
CA ARG A 521 -18.56 -15.98 24.77
C ARG A 521 -19.05 -17.40 25.02
N SER A 522 -19.69 -17.99 24.02
CA SER A 522 -20.02 -19.41 23.91
C SER A 522 -19.64 -19.89 22.52
N ASP A 523 -18.89 -20.99 22.42
CA ASP A 523 -18.39 -21.55 21.15
C ASP A 523 -17.71 -20.51 20.23
N GLY A 524 -16.94 -19.59 20.82
CA GLY A 524 -16.23 -18.52 20.12
C GLY A 524 -17.09 -17.31 19.70
N ASN A 525 -18.41 -17.37 19.82
CA ASN A 525 -19.33 -16.28 19.48
C ASN A 525 -19.67 -15.43 20.70
N VAL A 526 -19.88 -14.12 20.48
CA VAL A 526 -20.42 -13.22 21.50
C VAL A 526 -21.85 -13.64 21.83
N VAL A 527 -22.12 -13.77 23.14
CA VAL A 527 -23.46 -14.01 23.67
C VAL A 527 -23.92 -12.77 24.42
N LEU A 528 -24.90 -12.07 23.84
CA LEU A 528 -25.55 -10.96 24.52
C LEU A 528 -26.52 -11.50 25.58
N ASP A 529 -26.50 -10.92 26.79
CA ASP A 529 -27.38 -11.30 27.88
C ASP A 529 -28.83 -10.91 27.55
N THR A 530 -29.69 -11.92 27.37
CA THR A 530 -31.09 -11.72 27.00
C THR A 530 -32.03 -11.56 28.19
N GLN A 531 -31.53 -11.79 29.40
CA GLN A 531 -32.27 -11.68 30.64
C GLN A 531 -32.09 -10.31 31.31
N VAL A 532 -30.96 -9.65 31.08
CA VAL A 532 -30.69 -8.30 31.60
C VAL A 532 -31.51 -7.23 30.88
N ILE A 533 -32.22 -6.41 31.67
CA ILE A 533 -32.95 -5.23 31.19
C ILE A 533 -32.07 -4.00 31.38
N HIS A 534 -31.84 -3.27 30.30
CA HIS A 534 -31.13 -2.00 30.28
C HIS A 534 -32.11 -0.83 30.37
N ASP A 535 -31.76 0.16 31.20
CA ASP A 535 -32.51 1.42 31.35
C ASP A 535 -32.82 2.07 30.01
N TYR A 536 -33.93 2.81 29.90
CA TYR A 536 -34.28 3.53 28.67
C TYR A 536 -33.20 4.54 28.22
N GLU A 537 -32.54 5.16 29.19
CA GLU A 537 -31.49 6.14 29.00
C GLU A 537 -30.39 5.92 30.03
N LYS A 538 -29.12 6.04 29.61
CA LYS A 538 -27.98 6.14 30.52
C LYS A 538 -27.37 7.53 30.46
N ILE A 539 -26.98 8.03 31.62
CA ILE A 539 -26.27 9.30 31.75
C ILE A 539 -24.78 9.00 31.84
N LEU A 540 -24.02 9.48 30.85
CA LEU A 540 -22.56 9.43 30.85
C LEU A 540 -21.98 10.84 31.02
N PHE A 541 -20.84 10.93 31.68
CA PHE A 541 -20.06 12.15 31.78
C PHE A 541 -18.81 12.02 30.92
N ASN A 542 -18.57 12.99 30.02
CA ASN A 542 -17.31 13.01 29.27
C ASN A 542 -16.15 13.50 30.15
N GLY A 543 -14.91 13.42 29.65
CA GLY A 543 -13.71 13.88 30.37
C GLY A 543 -13.70 15.37 30.76
N ASN A 544 -14.63 16.17 30.24
CA ASN A 544 -14.82 17.58 30.56
C ASN A 544 -16.01 17.82 31.51
N GLY A 545 -16.61 16.76 32.06
CA GLY A 545 -17.77 16.83 32.96
C GLY A 545 -19.11 17.12 32.26
N THR A 546 -19.16 17.15 30.93
CA THR A 546 -20.41 17.37 30.20
C THR A 546 -21.29 16.12 30.24
N ARG A 547 -22.55 16.32 30.63
CA ARG A 547 -23.59 15.29 30.65
C ARG A 547 -23.98 14.92 29.22
N THR A 548 -23.92 13.64 28.89
CA THR A 548 -24.43 13.06 27.64
C THR A 548 -25.47 12.00 27.97
N ILE A 549 -26.67 12.14 27.41
CA ILE A 549 -27.73 11.14 27.52
C ILE A 549 -27.57 10.15 26.36
N VAL A 550 -27.64 8.86 26.66
CA VAL A 550 -27.48 7.78 25.70
C VAL A 550 -28.72 6.92 25.70
N GLU A 551 -29.43 6.89 24.57
CA GLU A 551 -30.62 6.07 24.38
C GLU A 551 -30.27 4.60 24.23
N ALA A 552 -30.89 3.75 25.06
CA ALA A 552 -30.58 2.33 25.08
C ALA A 552 -31.00 1.60 23.82
N LYS A 553 -32.23 1.81 23.34
CA LYS A 553 -32.72 1.13 22.12
C LYS A 553 -31.82 1.38 20.92
N SER A 554 -31.42 2.63 20.70
CA SER A 554 -30.54 3.03 19.59
C SER A 554 -29.15 2.38 19.74
N SER A 555 -28.57 2.44 20.94
CA SER A 555 -27.25 1.86 21.22
C SER A 555 -27.23 0.34 21.10
N MET A 556 -28.25 -0.33 21.64
CA MET A 556 -28.40 -1.79 21.54
C MET A 556 -28.63 -2.25 20.10
N ASN A 557 -29.44 -1.54 19.30
CA ASN A 557 -29.56 -1.81 17.88
C ASN A 557 -28.22 -1.65 17.15
N LYS A 558 -27.43 -0.64 17.51
CA LYS A 558 -26.10 -0.43 16.93
C LYS A 558 -25.13 -1.55 17.31
N ILE A 559 -25.22 -2.11 18.51
CA ILE A 559 -24.43 -3.27 18.93
C ILE A 559 -24.76 -4.49 18.05
N ILE A 560 -26.05 -4.75 17.78
CA ILE A 560 -26.48 -5.84 16.89
C ILE A 560 -25.94 -5.62 15.47
N GLU A 561 -26.07 -4.41 14.93
CA GLU A 561 -25.54 -4.05 13.62
C GLU A 561 -24.01 -4.30 13.53
N LEU A 562 -23.26 -3.96 14.60
CA LEU A 562 -21.83 -4.19 14.66
C LEU A 562 -21.47 -5.69 14.71
N LEU A 563 -22.25 -6.52 15.43
CA LEU A 563 -22.07 -7.97 15.45
C LEU A 563 -22.25 -8.55 14.03
N GLU A 564 -23.32 -8.16 13.34
CA GLU A 564 -23.63 -8.63 11.98
C GLU A 564 -22.55 -8.21 10.98
N GLN A 565 -22.15 -6.94 10.99
CA GLN A 565 -21.09 -6.42 10.10
C GLN A 565 -19.75 -7.12 10.35
N ASN A 566 -19.36 -7.30 11.60
CA ASN A 566 -18.12 -8.02 11.95
C ASN A 566 -18.17 -9.50 11.58
N ASN A 567 -19.31 -10.15 11.78
CA ASN A 567 -19.52 -11.52 11.38
C ASN A 567 -19.39 -11.69 9.86
N ALA A 568 -19.95 -10.76 9.09
CA ALA A 568 -19.85 -10.74 7.64
C ALA A 568 -18.38 -10.58 7.17
N ILE A 569 -17.62 -9.63 7.73
CA ILE A 569 -16.18 -9.48 7.44
C ILE A 569 -15.42 -10.78 7.71
N TYR A 570 -15.63 -11.37 8.89
CA TYR A 570 -14.94 -12.58 9.29
C TYR A 570 -15.20 -13.74 8.31
N HIS A 571 -16.47 -14.01 8.01
CA HIS A 571 -16.85 -15.15 7.17
C HIS A 571 -16.59 -14.95 5.69
N ASN A 572 -16.89 -13.76 5.15
CA ASN A 572 -16.87 -13.52 3.71
C ASN A 572 -15.52 -13.03 3.19
N VAL A 573 -14.62 -12.57 4.07
CA VAL A 573 -13.26 -12.17 3.71
C VAL A 573 -12.24 -13.15 4.28
N PHE A 574 -12.05 -13.15 5.60
CA PHE A 574 -10.91 -13.86 6.21
C PHE A 574 -11.05 -15.38 6.13
N LYS A 575 -12.24 -15.93 6.43
CA LYS A 575 -12.47 -17.37 6.29
C LYS A 575 -12.54 -17.84 4.84
N GLU A 576 -12.99 -16.99 3.93
CA GLU A 576 -12.95 -17.31 2.51
C GLU A 576 -11.49 -17.40 2.00
N PHE A 577 -10.60 -16.48 2.40
CA PHE A 577 -9.17 -16.62 2.11
C PHE A 577 -8.55 -17.87 2.75
N GLU A 578 -8.81 -18.12 4.04
CA GLU A 578 -8.26 -19.27 4.76
C GLU A 578 -8.68 -20.62 4.16
N LYS A 579 -9.93 -20.71 3.66
CA LYS A 579 -10.46 -21.88 2.95
C LYS A 579 -9.61 -22.25 1.73
N TYR A 580 -9.03 -21.28 1.02
CA TYR A 580 -8.20 -21.55 -0.15
C TYR A 580 -6.75 -21.87 0.20
N SER A 581 -6.20 -21.24 1.23
CA SER A 581 -4.85 -21.54 1.72
C SER A 581 -4.67 -21.06 3.15
N LYS A 582 -4.08 -21.90 3.99
CA LYS A 582 -3.62 -21.52 5.34
C LYS A 582 -2.33 -20.71 5.33
N SER A 583 -1.61 -20.70 4.20
CA SER A 583 -0.27 -20.11 4.05
C SER A 583 -0.26 -18.72 3.43
N PHE A 584 -1.41 -18.11 3.14
CA PHE A 584 -1.45 -16.68 2.82
C PHE A 584 -0.97 -15.85 4.01
N TYR A 585 -0.45 -14.66 3.74
CA TYR A 585 0.18 -13.80 4.74
C TYR A 585 -0.65 -12.55 4.98
N VAL A 586 -0.76 -12.13 6.24
CA VAL A 586 -1.50 -10.95 6.67
C VAL A 586 -0.54 -9.96 7.31
N LEU A 587 -0.45 -8.76 6.74
CA LEU A 587 0.22 -7.60 7.33
C LEU A 587 -0.81 -6.78 8.11
N VAL A 588 -0.63 -6.68 9.42
CA VAL A 588 -1.45 -5.84 10.30
C VAL A 588 -0.73 -4.52 10.54
N CYS A 589 -1.42 -3.40 10.32
CA CYS A 589 -0.90 -2.06 10.56
C CYS A 589 -1.44 -1.48 11.88
N ILE A 590 -0.55 -1.00 12.74
CA ILE A 590 -0.85 -0.63 14.13
C ILE A 590 -0.49 0.84 14.40
N ASP A 591 -1.46 1.66 14.81
CA ASP A 591 -1.20 3.01 15.33
C ASP A 591 -0.75 2.92 16.81
N THR A 592 0.54 3.11 17.07
CA THR A 592 1.11 2.99 18.42
C THR A 592 0.73 4.15 19.33
N SER A 593 0.24 5.27 18.78
CA SER A 593 -0.07 6.46 19.57
C SER A 593 -1.19 6.26 20.60
N ARG A 594 -1.97 5.18 20.48
CA ARG A 594 -3.09 4.85 21.37
C ARG A 594 -2.75 3.88 22.50
N SER A 595 -1.50 3.42 22.58
CA SER A 595 -1.12 2.31 23.45
C SER A 595 -0.31 2.70 24.69
N GLY A 596 -0.20 4.02 24.96
CA GLY A 596 0.60 4.55 26.06
C GLY A 596 2.11 4.40 25.82
N LYS A 597 2.89 4.75 26.86
CA LYS A 597 4.34 4.62 26.85
C LYS A 597 4.80 3.46 27.73
N ASP A 598 5.92 2.84 27.37
CA ASP A 598 6.63 1.91 28.25
C ASP A 598 7.44 2.66 29.31
N GLU A 599 8.12 1.90 30.17
CA GLU A 599 8.99 2.41 31.24
C GLU A 599 10.17 3.26 30.74
N HIS A 600 10.49 3.17 29.45
CA HIS A 600 11.53 3.95 28.78
C HIS A 600 10.97 5.17 28.02
N GLY A 601 9.67 5.42 28.12
CA GLY A 601 9.01 6.55 27.47
C GLY A 601 8.75 6.35 25.97
N GLU A 602 8.95 5.15 25.44
CA GLU A 602 8.67 4.75 24.06
C GLU A 602 7.23 4.26 23.92
N ASN A 603 6.63 4.41 22.73
CA ASN A 603 5.25 3.93 22.53
C ASN A 603 5.23 2.40 22.59
N ARG A 604 4.31 1.84 23.39
CA ARG A 604 4.08 0.39 23.39
C ARG A 604 3.62 -0.06 22.00
N ILE A 605 3.83 -1.33 21.66
CA ILE A 605 3.24 -1.93 20.46
C ILE A 605 2.11 -2.84 20.96
N PRO A 606 0.84 -2.44 20.84
CA PRO A 606 -0.27 -3.22 21.37
C PRO A 606 -0.34 -4.57 20.64
N ASP A 607 -0.84 -5.58 21.35
CA ASP A 607 -1.18 -6.83 20.70
C ASP A 607 -2.44 -6.66 19.84
N LEU A 608 -2.55 -7.43 18.75
CA LEU A 608 -3.74 -7.42 17.90
C LEU A 608 -5.00 -7.73 18.72
N LYS A 609 -4.90 -8.64 19.71
CA LYS A 609 -5.99 -8.95 20.65
C LYS A 609 -6.55 -7.69 21.33
N VAL A 610 -5.66 -6.82 21.80
CA VAL A 610 -6.02 -5.55 22.47
C VAL A 610 -6.73 -4.60 21.51
N LEU A 611 -6.26 -4.50 20.26
CA LEU A 611 -6.88 -3.65 19.24
C LEU A 611 -8.30 -4.13 18.89
N LEU A 612 -8.49 -5.46 18.78
CA LEU A 612 -9.78 -6.06 18.45
C LEU A 612 -10.80 -5.91 19.60
N HIS A 613 -10.39 -6.13 20.84
CA HIS A 613 -11.25 -5.93 22.03
C HIS A 613 -11.69 -4.47 22.18
N SER A 614 -10.85 -3.52 21.76
CA SER A 614 -11.19 -2.10 21.79
C SER A 614 -11.85 -1.59 20.51
N MET A 615 -12.21 -2.48 19.57
CA MET A 615 -12.78 -2.17 18.25
C MET A 615 -12.05 -1.05 17.51
N GLN A 616 -10.73 -0.96 17.73
CA GLN A 616 -9.92 0.07 17.10
C GLN A 616 -9.74 -0.23 15.60
N THR A 617 -9.73 0.82 14.79
CA THR A 617 -9.44 0.72 13.36
C THR A 617 -8.11 0.00 13.14
N THR A 618 -8.20 -1.19 12.54
CA THR A 618 -7.07 -2.06 12.28
C THR A 618 -7.06 -2.37 10.79
N GLU A 619 -6.17 -1.70 10.06
CA GLU A 619 -6.00 -1.90 8.61
C GLU A 619 -5.08 -3.11 8.37
N VAL A 620 -5.43 -3.94 7.41
CA VAL A 620 -4.69 -5.17 7.07
C VAL A 620 -4.50 -5.33 5.57
N PHE A 621 -3.41 -5.98 5.19
CA PHE A 621 -3.16 -6.42 3.81
C PHE A 621 -2.95 -7.93 3.78
N ILE A 622 -3.56 -8.62 2.82
CA ILE A 622 -3.44 -10.07 2.61
C ILE A 622 -2.68 -10.30 1.30
N THR A 623 -1.68 -11.17 1.32
CA THR A 623 -0.86 -11.53 0.14
C THR A 623 -0.69 -13.03 -0.02
N ASP A 624 -0.49 -13.47 -1.26
CA ASP A 624 -0.17 -14.87 -1.58
C ASP A 624 1.32 -15.21 -1.51
N TYR A 625 2.16 -14.20 -1.31
CA TYR A 625 3.62 -14.33 -1.17
C TYR A 625 4.08 -13.84 0.20
N ASP A 626 5.18 -14.40 0.68
CA ASP A 626 5.79 -14.04 1.95
C ASP A 626 6.56 -12.71 1.84
N PHE A 627 6.69 -12.01 2.97
CA PHE A 627 7.40 -10.75 3.09
C PHE A 627 8.00 -10.60 4.48
N VAL A 628 8.97 -9.69 4.63
CA VAL A 628 9.47 -9.31 5.95
C VAL A 628 8.66 -8.17 6.52
N VAL A 629 8.34 -8.21 7.82
CA VAL A 629 7.55 -7.17 8.49
C VAL A 629 8.18 -5.79 8.29
N PRO A 630 7.47 -4.79 7.72
CA PRO A 630 8.02 -3.45 7.49
C PRO A 630 8.56 -2.79 8.76
N LEU A 631 9.54 -1.91 8.59
CA LEU A 631 10.05 -1.09 9.69
C LEU A 631 8.98 -0.13 10.20
N LYS A 632 9.10 0.33 11.45
CA LYS A 632 8.19 1.32 12.02
C LYS A 632 8.14 2.58 11.16
N TYR A 633 6.95 3.11 10.93
CA TYR A 633 6.73 4.32 10.14
C TYR A 633 6.38 5.49 11.04
N LYS A 634 7.14 6.58 10.99
CA LYS A 634 6.78 7.83 11.66
C LYS A 634 6.19 8.80 10.66
N ASN A 635 4.92 9.16 10.85
CA ASN A 635 4.25 10.13 10.02
C ASN A 635 4.95 11.51 10.18
N PRO A 636 5.46 12.10 9.09
CA PRO A 636 6.23 13.34 9.17
C PRO A 636 5.36 14.56 9.52
N ILE A 637 4.05 14.49 9.27
CA ILE A 637 3.09 15.57 9.49
C ILE A 637 2.57 15.52 10.93
N THR A 638 2.10 14.35 11.38
CA THR A 638 1.45 14.20 12.69
C THR A 638 2.42 13.79 13.79
N GLY A 639 3.62 13.30 13.44
CA GLY A 639 4.57 12.72 14.38
C GLY A 639 4.18 11.33 14.91
N LYS A 640 2.98 10.83 14.55
CA LYS A 640 2.49 9.51 14.96
C LYS A 640 3.40 8.40 14.48
N LEU A 641 3.57 7.39 15.33
CA LEU A 641 4.38 6.21 15.04
C LEU A 641 3.45 5.02 14.77
N TYR A 642 3.75 4.30 13.70
CA TYR A 642 3.02 3.12 13.27
C TYR A 642 3.98 1.92 13.28
N ALA A 643 3.47 0.79 13.75
CA ALA A 643 4.16 -0.49 13.77
C ALA A 643 3.41 -1.51 12.90
N PHE A 644 4.07 -2.61 12.60
CA PHE A 644 3.55 -3.63 11.70
C PHE A 644 3.75 -5.02 12.31
N LYS A 645 2.81 -5.93 12.05
CA LYS A 645 2.92 -7.35 12.43
C LYS A 645 2.53 -8.23 11.25
N LYS A 646 3.19 -9.38 11.11
CA LYS A 646 2.88 -10.40 10.09
C LYS A 646 2.30 -11.63 10.76
N TYR A 647 1.27 -12.19 10.15
CA TYR A 647 0.68 -13.48 10.50
C TYR A 647 0.50 -14.32 9.24
N THR A 648 0.37 -15.64 9.40
CA THR A 648 -0.36 -16.42 8.39
C THR A 648 -1.85 -16.14 8.53
N ILE A 649 -2.62 -16.30 7.45
CA ILE A 649 -4.07 -16.10 7.48
C ILE A 649 -4.74 -17.02 8.50
N SER A 650 -4.22 -18.25 8.65
CA SER A 650 -4.77 -19.19 9.64
C SER A 650 -4.53 -18.71 11.07
N LYS A 651 -3.31 -18.23 11.38
CA LYS A 651 -3.04 -17.68 12.72
C LYS A 651 -3.83 -16.40 12.99
N PHE A 652 -4.04 -15.59 11.95
CA PHE A 652 -4.86 -14.40 12.05
C PHE A 652 -6.33 -14.75 12.33
N CYS A 653 -6.89 -15.75 11.63
CA CYS A 653 -8.24 -16.25 11.88
C CYS A 653 -8.43 -16.81 13.30
N GLU A 654 -7.46 -17.57 13.83
CA GLU A 654 -7.47 -18.02 15.23
C GLU A 654 -7.61 -16.84 16.21
N ILE A 655 -6.86 -15.75 15.96
CA ILE A 655 -6.95 -14.54 16.80
C ILE A 655 -8.32 -13.86 16.65
N LEU A 656 -8.89 -13.83 15.44
CA LEU A 656 -10.23 -13.28 15.23
C LEU A 656 -11.32 -14.11 15.91
N ASP A 657 -11.17 -15.43 15.97
CA ASP A 657 -12.10 -16.31 16.70
C ASP A 657 -12.09 -16.02 18.20
N ASP A 658 -10.91 -15.81 18.77
CA ASP A 658 -10.77 -15.48 20.19
C ASP A 658 -11.27 -14.06 20.52
N CYS A 659 -11.00 -13.08 19.65
CA CYS A 659 -10.98 -11.68 20.05
C CYS A 659 -11.93 -10.76 19.29
N MET A 660 -12.40 -11.13 18.10
CA MET A 660 -13.29 -10.26 17.32
C MET A 660 -14.69 -10.24 17.95
N PHE A 661 -15.30 -9.05 18.04
CA PHE A 661 -16.68 -8.90 18.46
C PHE A 661 -17.62 -9.28 17.31
N LYS A 662 -17.93 -10.57 17.20
CA LYS A 662 -18.76 -11.18 16.15
C LYS A 662 -19.69 -12.23 16.74
N SER A 663 -20.84 -12.43 16.11
CA SER A 663 -21.76 -13.52 16.43
C SER A 663 -22.57 -13.88 15.18
N ASN A 664 -22.84 -15.17 15.01
CA ASN A 664 -23.79 -15.68 14.03
C ASN A 664 -25.22 -15.83 14.59
N ILE A 665 -25.42 -15.51 15.87
CA ILE A 665 -26.73 -15.54 16.52
C ILE A 665 -27.46 -14.25 16.13
N PRO A 666 -28.65 -14.34 15.50
CA PRO A 666 -29.46 -13.15 15.22
C PRO A 666 -30.06 -12.64 16.52
N TYR A 667 -29.91 -11.35 16.77
CA TYR A 667 -30.46 -10.68 17.95
C TYR A 667 -31.45 -9.60 17.53
N LYS A 668 -32.37 -9.27 18.42
CA LYS A 668 -33.23 -8.08 18.33
C LYS A 668 -33.32 -7.41 19.68
N VAL A 669 -33.67 -6.12 19.66
CA VAL A 669 -33.98 -5.36 20.87
C VAL A 669 -35.49 -5.44 21.12
N VAL A 670 -35.87 -5.91 22.31
CA VAL A 670 -37.26 -5.95 22.75
C VAL A 670 -37.49 -5.03 23.93
N LYS A 671 -38.69 -4.47 24.03
CA LYS A 671 -39.12 -3.68 25.18
C LYS A 671 -39.67 -4.62 26.26
N LYS A 672 -39.15 -4.51 27.49
CA LYS A 672 -39.64 -5.22 28.68
C LYS A 672 -40.06 -4.22 29.76
N SER A 673 -40.69 -4.71 30.84
CA SER A 673 -41.03 -3.85 31.98
C SER A 673 -39.76 -3.20 32.53
N GLY A 674 -39.70 -1.86 32.57
CA GLY A 674 -38.53 -1.12 33.07
C GLY A 674 -37.41 -0.81 32.06
N GLY A 675 -37.44 -1.31 30.82
CA GLY A 675 -36.37 -1.00 29.85
C GLY A 675 -36.36 -1.83 28.57
N TYR A 676 -35.16 -2.07 28.03
CA TYR A 676 -34.91 -2.89 26.85
C TYR A 676 -34.01 -4.08 27.17
N SER A 677 -34.22 -5.22 26.51
CA SER A 677 -33.30 -6.36 26.58
C SER A 677 -32.94 -6.84 25.18
N PHE A 678 -31.81 -7.54 25.07
CA PHE A 678 -31.52 -8.34 23.88
C PHE A 678 -32.41 -9.59 23.89
N GLU A 679 -32.80 -10.07 22.72
CA GLU A 679 -33.43 -11.37 22.55
C GLU A 679 -32.92 -12.03 21.28
N ILE A 680 -32.84 -13.36 21.28
CA ILE A 680 -32.52 -14.12 20.07
C ILE A 680 -33.70 -13.99 19.12
N ASP A 681 -33.43 -13.59 17.88
CA ASP A 681 -34.46 -13.52 16.86
C ASP A 681 -34.64 -14.87 16.17
N THR A 682 -35.61 -15.65 16.66
CA THR A 682 -35.90 -16.99 16.15
C THR A 682 -36.61 -17.01 14.79
N LYS A 683 -36.95 -15.84 14.22
CA LYS A 683 -37.67 -15.74 12.94
C LYS A 683 -36.81 -15.98 11.69
N ASN A 684 -35.49 -16.03 11.83
CA ASN A 684 -34.52 -16.24 10.74
C ASN A 684 -33.78 -17.59 10.83
N LYS A 685 -34.38 -18.60 11.47
CA LYS A 685 -33.85 -19.98 11.47
C LYS A 685 -34.46 -20.82 10.36
#